data_AF-A0A815WMU1-F1
#
_entry.id   AF-A0A815WMU1-F1
#
_cell.length_a   1.000
_cell.length_b   1.000
_cell.length_c   1.000
_cell.angle_alpha   90.00
_cell.angle_beta   90.00
_cell.angle_gamma   90.00
#
_symmetry.space_group_name_H-M   'P 1'
#
loop_
_entity.id
_entity.type
_entity.pdbx_description
1 polymer ?
#
loop_
_entity_poly.entity_id
_entity_poly.type
_entity_poly.pdbx_seq_one_letter_code
_entity_poly.pdbx_strand_id
1 'polypeptide(L)'
;MATNDNVEDEQGLLHTGNVRRMHDLELTRMNETNEQVVRHKQMAKFEEVKREVENLKEEEQKRVRECEDEIREMNREIDTAEQELEQLKAQLEQLRTEQETNDRNLKEAIDQLIKLTEEVKRAQEELQKLRQQQHQLTVERDKWQATLTEQQQLLKEEQKRLADLAEQMTVLENEKRLLEQRKDELVDALKRAETDRNLVEKELAKIDAERRELEQEMKRLTQEITALERIVQQLTEQIHQTQEEIVQCEQELNEQNARLQELEETKQQLESEIQRLEESIRHIEDMIREVDNKEREVNAQIDQKNQEKQMVESEQQAAEAEVQQLQAAVEALNSELEMLKNNLAQLNNEVNQLEEQVRAAETELNQAQEMVQRTETEMGRARAYISNLTEQLQAKQAELAQDEQQKVQLEATLAQKQQDLQRAIETVSRLEQAVSEATNKLDAATDQFHQDTETLHQEQERELEMQAEVEDQESTVNRAQNEANACDQKESEAKRELDTTMREEKQAQTDLDEVKRKLRTAEIALNAAEAALTFGSFIPIIGVACRAGAAAMVAARAATTAALQGEVTKAEIKLTQATTKREQAFSSHQSAVDDKRQAHANLKEEKRTLMTKKNEWKRQIGVKNAAQRQLDRQKAIMEKATADHVQVEHQLAEAKEQHTTKTNEAHDAEAQVQKQTEHVAQLTREASELEKNQAQAQQTLTTTENTLRDAQAKHQTAE
;
A
#
# COMPACT_ATOMS: atom_id res chain seq x y z
N MET A 1 62.52 30.46 40.42
CA MET A 1 63.96 30.19 40.22
C MET A 1 64.03 28.87 39.44
N ALA A 2 64.59 28.81 38.22
CA ALA A 2 65.94 29.21 37.80
C ALA A 2 67.01 28.24 38.33
N THR A 3 67.93 27.66 37.54
CA THR A 3 68.03 27.37 36.08
C THR A 3 69.38 26.66 35.86
N ASN A 4 69.42 25.67 34.94
CA ASN A 4 70.60 25.27 34.14
C ASN A 4 71.91 24.71 34.76
N ASP A 5 72.58 23.91 33.91
CA ASP A 5 74.04 23.74 33.69
C ASP A 5 74.98 23.07 34.73
N ASN A 6 76.09 22.42 34.36
CA ASN A 6 76.53 21.68 33.14
C ASN A 6 77.94 21.00 33.41
N VAL A 7 78.51 20.23 32.46
CA VAL A 7 79.98 19.89 32.29
C VAL A 7 80.62 18.91 33.33
N GLU A 8 81.63 18.05 33.05
CA GLU A 8 82.02 17.16 31.92
C GLU A 8 83.28 16.31 32.31
N ASP A 9 83.96 15.62 31.36
CA ASP A 9 85.34 15.07 31.37
C ASP A 9 85.72 13.80 32.23
N GLU A 10 86.62 12.87 31.84
CA GLU A 10 87.30 12.59 30.54
C GLU A 10 87.76 11.09 30.37
N GLN A 11 88.61 10.77 29.36
CA GLN A 11 88.64 9.52 28.54
C GLN A 11 89.72 8.43 28.83
N GLY A 12 89.54 7.23 28.23
CA GLY A 12 90.62 6.33 27.71
C GLY A 12 90.87 4.98 28.44
N LEU A 13 91.35 3.88 27.82
CA LEU A 13 91.58 3.51 26.41
C LEU A 13 91.69 1.94 26.25
N LEU A 14 92.09 1.40 25.09
CA LEU A 14 91.79 0.03 24.59
C LEU A 14 92.85 -1.10 24.75
N HIS A 15 92.35 -2.36 24.69
CA HIS A 15 92.90 -3.57 24.00
C HIS A 15 93.77 -4.68 24.71
N THR A 16 93.79 -5.87 24.06
CA THR A 16 94.07 -7.26 24.55
C THR A 16 95.50 -7.86 24.27
N GLY A 17 95.93 -8.92 25.02
CA GLY A 17 97.17 -9.74 24.85
C GLY A 17 97.28 -11.01 25.78
N ASN A 18 98.23 -11.99 25.64
CA ASN A 18 98.12 -13.41 26.21
C ASN A 18 99.46 -14.29 26.53
N VAL A 19 99.61 -15.15 27.65
CA VAL A 19 100.36 -16.56 27.93
C VAL A 19 101.72 -16.98 28.93
N ARG A 20 101.79 -17.86 30.14
CA ARG A 20 102.84 -18.96 30.96
C ARG A 20 103.37 -19.28 32.79
N ARG A 21 103.17 -20.31 34.07
CA ARG A 21 103.72 -20.84 35.83
C ARG A 21 103.36 -22.07 37.36
N MET A 22 103.94 -22.60 38.80
CA MET A 22 103.65 -23.72 40.32
C MET A 22 104.38 -24.32 42.09
N HIS A 23 103.99 -25.08 43.48
CA HIS A 23 104.64 -26.01 45.03
C HIS A 23 104.26 -26.59 46.90
N ASP A 24 104.77 -27.66 48.02
CA ASP A 24 105.11 -28.39 49.76
C ASP A 24 104.59 -29.05 51.58
N LEU A 25 105.11 -29.98 52.82
CA LEU A 25 104.81 -30.56 54.62
C LEU A 25 105.40 -31.79 56.09
N GLU A 26 105.18 -32.14 57.68
CA GLU A 26 105.62 -33.32 59.12
C GLU A 26 105.36 -33.70 61.06
N LEU A 27 105.66 -34.83 62.21
CA LEU A 27 105.85 -35.32 64.04
C LEU A 27 105.39 -36.61 65.47
N THR A 28 105.51 -37.25 66.97
CA THR A 28 105.97 -37.60 68.78
C THR A 28 105.84 -38.97 70.21
N ARG A 29 106.01 -39.23 71.81
CA ARG A 29 106.10 -40.51 73.23
C ARG A 29 106.01 -40.69 75.20
N MET A 30 106.09 -41.52 76.62
CA MET A 30 106.24 -42.88 77.94
C MET A 30 106.16 -43.19 79.91
N ASN A 31 106.20 -44.35 81.07
CA ASN A 31 106.41 -44.69 82.92
C ASN A 31 106.21 -45.89 84.54
N GLU A 32 106.28 -46.42 86.11
CA GLU A 32 106.08 -47.73 87.47
C GLU A 32 106.36 -48.10 89.42
N THR A 33 105.97 -49.12 90.64
CA THR A 33 106.42 -49.73 92.40
C THR A 33 105.76 -50.66 94.04
N ASN A 34 106.25 -51.41 95.41
CA ASN A 34 105.77 -52.01 97.16
C ASN A 34 106.21 -53.24 98.69
N GLU A 35 105.76 -53.68 100.20
CA GLU A 35 106.16 -54.77 101.73
C GLU A 35 105.63 -55.25 103.60
N GLN A 36 105.88 -56.34 104.81
CA GLN A 36 105.79 -56.75 106.68
C GLN A 36 105.44 -58.12 108.10
N VAL A 37 105.69 -58.46 109.70
CA VAL A 37 105.31 -59.69 111.12
C VAL A 37 105.68 -60.17 113.04
N VAL A 38 105.13 -61.06 114.31
CA VAL A 38 105.57 -61.94 115.97
C VAL A 38 104.92 -62.53 117.77
N ARG A 39 105.25 -63.53 119.04
CA ARG A 39 104.88 -63.96 120.87
C ARG A 39 105.03 -65.36 122.30
N HIS A 40 104.72 -65.65 123.89
CA HIS A 40 104.77 -66.92 125.32
C HIS A 40 104.70 -67.17 127.30
N LYS A 41 104.48 -68.31 128.48
CA LYS A 41 104.65 -68.79 130.34
C LYS A 41 104.40 -70.10 131.86
N GLN A 42 104.10 -70.29 133.45
CA GLN A 42 104.17 -71.34 134.99
C GLN A 42 103.36 -72.74 135.47
N MET A 43 103.97 -73.91 135.87
CA MET A 43 103.58 -75.35 135.54
C MET A 43 102.34 -76.23 136.03
N ALA A 44 102.41 -77.33 136.82
CA ALA A 44 101.49 -78.52 136.67
C ALA A 44 99.96 -78.26 136.42
N LYS A 45 99.26 -77.55 137.32
CA LYS A 45 97.84 -77.17 137.10
C LYS A 45 97.62 -76.02 136.10
N PHE A 46 98.66 -75.29 135.75
CA PHE A 46 98.65 -74.34 134.65
C PHE A 46 98.85 -75.05 133.31
N GLU A 47 99.62 -76.15 133.23
CA GLU A 47 99.73 -76.95 132.00
C GLU A 47 98.46 -77.74 131.71
N GLU A 48 97.77 -78.23 132.74
CA GLU A 48 96.44 -78.86 132.62
C GLU A 48 95.41 -77.88 132.00
N VAL A 49 95.20 -76.71 132.62
CA VAL A 49 94.27 -75.69 132.09
C VAL A 49 94.78 -75.03 130.80
N LYS A 50 96.10 -74.86 130.63
CA LYS A 50 96.68 -74.38 129.36
C LYS A 50 96.42 -75.37 128.23
N ARG A 51 96.40 -76.69 128.50
CA ARG A 51 96.04 -77.71 127.53
C ARG A 51 94.55 -77.69 127.18
N GLU A 52 93.65 -77.42 128.13
CA GLU A 52 92.24 -77.17 127.82
C GLU A 52 92.07 -75.91 126.95
N VAL A 53 92.81 -74.83 127.25
CA VAL A 53 92.82 -73.60 126.45
C VAL A 53 93.45 -73.82 125.06
N GLU A 54 94.47 -74.67 124.93
CA GLU A 54 95.04 -75.02 123.63
C GLU A 54 94.07 -75.89 122.80
N ASN A 55 93.42 -76.89 123.40
CA ASN A 55 92.37 -77.68 122.74
C ASN A 55 91.20 -76.81 122.25
N LEU A 56 90.62 -75.99 123.12
CA LEU A 56 89.51 -75.08 122.75
C LEU A 56 89.91 -74.10 121.64
N LYS A 57 91.20 -73.71 121.60
CA LYS A 57 91.74 -72.81 120.59
C LYS A 57 91.97 -73.51 119.24
N GLU A 58 92.35 -74.78 119.22
CA GLU A 58 92.38 -75.59 118.00
C GLU A 58 90.97 -75.87 117.47
N GLU A 59 90.01 -76.14 118.36
CA GLU A 59 88.62 -76.42 117.99
C GLU A 59 87.89 -75.18 117.44
N GLU A 60 88.05 -74.00 118.05
CA GLU A 60 87.59 -72.74 117.47
C GLU A 60 88.35 -72.36 116.18
N GLN A 61 89.66 -72.61 116.08
CA GLN A 61 90.38 -72.39 114.81
C GLN A 61 89.87 -73.28 113.67
N LYS A 62 89.30 -74.45 113.96
CA LYS A 62 88.64 -75.29 112.96
C LYS A 62 87.30 -74.67 112.53
N ARG A 63 86.46 -74.23 113.49
CA ARG A 63 85.18 -73.54 113.21
C ARG A 63 85.37 -72.27 112.39
N VAL A 64 86.40 -71.47 112.72
CA VAL A 64 86.75 -70.25 111.98
C VAL A 64 87.10 -70.57 110.52
N ARG A 65 87.90 -71.62 110.25
CA ARG A 65 88.22 -72.01 108.87
C ARG A 65 86.99 -72.48 108.09
N GLU A 66 86.10 -73.23 108.73
CA GLU A 66 84.86 -73.71 108.10
C GLU A 66 83.96 -72.53 107.70
N CYS A 67 83.79 -71.52 108.57
CA CYS A 67 83.12 -70.28 108.19
C CYS A 67 83.90 -69.40 107.19
N GLU A 68 85.24 -69.38 107.21
CA GLU A 68 86.05 -68.66 106.21
C GLU A 68 85.95 -69.30 104.81
N ASP A 69 85.77 -70.61 104.72
CA ASP A 69 85.52 -71.33 103.46
C ASP A 69 84.08 -71.05 102.97
N GLU A 70 83.06 -71.12 103.83
CA GLU A 70 81.67 -70.73 103.51
C GLU A 70 81.57 -69.27 103.03
N ILE A 71 82.26 -68.33 103.69
CA ILE A 71 82.33 -66.92 103.27
C ILE A 71 83.02 -66.79 101.89
N ARG A 72 84.05 -67.60 101.60
CA ARG A 72 84.71 -67.63 100.29
C ARG A 72 83.91 -68.35 99.21
N GLU A 73 82.86 -69.09 99.54
CA GLU A 73 81.89 -69.62 98.59
C GLU A 73 80.79 -68.57 98.33
N MET A 74 80.14 -68.04 99.37
CA MET A 74 79.13 -66.97 99.24
C MET A 74 79.65 -65.73 98.50
N ASN A 75 80.91 -65.30 98.74
CA ASN A 75 81.48 -64.16 98.01
C ASN A 75 81.60 -64.42 96.50
N ARG A 76 81.82 -65.67 96.05
CA ARG A 76 81.85 -65.99 94.61
C ARG A 76 80.45 -66.01 93.99
N GLU A 77 79.45 -66.45 94.75
CA GLU A 77 78.05 -66.36 94.31
C GLU A 77 77.62 -64.89 94.18
N ILE A 78 78.06 -64.03 95.10
CA ILE A 78 77.87 -62.57 95.03
C ILE A 78 78.59 -61.98 93.80
N ASP A 79 79.88 -62.24 93.61
CA ASP A 79 80.65 -61.77 92.42
C ASP A 79 79.97 -62.18 91.10
N THR A 80 79.41 -63.40 91.04
CA THR A 80 78.71 -63.92 89.86
C THR A 80 77.36 -63.23 89.66
N ALA A 81 76.57 -63.08 90.73
CA ALA A 81 75.28 -62.39 90.68
C ALA A 81 75.45 -60.91 90.32
N GLU A 82 76.51 -60.22 90.80
CA GLU A 82 76.80 -58.84 90.42
C GLU A 82 77.13 -58.70 88.92
N GLN A 83 77.86 -59.65 88.32
CA GLN A 83 78.10 -59.67 86.88
C GLN A 83 76.83 -59.89 86.05
N GLU A 84 75.94 -60.81 86.48
CA GLU A 84 74.65 -61.01 85.82
C GLU A 84 73.75 -59.77 85.93
N LEU A 85 73.72 -59.13 87.10
CA LEU A 85 72.94 -57.92 87.36
C LEU A 85 73.45 -56.74 86.52
N GLU A 86 74.76 -56.60 86.31
CA GLU A 86 75.33 -55.57 85.43
C GLU A 86 75.06 -55.84 83.94
N GLN A 87 75.08 -57.11 83.50
CA GLN A 87 74.64 -57.47 82.13
C GLN A 87 73.16 -57.15 81.91
N LEU A 88 72.30 -57.43 82.89
CA LEU A 88 70.87 -57.13 82.82
C LEU A 88 70.60 -55.62 82.80
N LYS A 89 71.37 -54.80 83.54
CA LYS A 89 71.32 -53.33 83.43
C LYS A 89 71.67 -52.86 82.01
N ALA A 90 72.75 -53.40 81.43
CA ALA A 90 73.19 -53.03 80.08
C ALA A 90 72.12 -53.37 79.02
N GLN A 91 71.49 -54.54 79.13
CA GLN A 91 70.38 -54.94 78.25
C GLN A 91 69.14 -54.06 78.44
N LEU A 92 68.78 -53.72 79.69
CA LEU A 92 67.66 -52.82 79.99
C LEU A 92 67.87 -51.42 79.40
N GLU A 93 69.06 -50.84 79.55
CA GLU A 93 69.33 -49.50 79.03
C GLU A 93 69.45 -49.50 77.49
N GLN A 94 69.96 -50.58 76.87
CA GLN A 94 69.86 -50.75 75.40
C GLN A 94 68.40 -50.77 74.94
N LEU A 95 67.57 -51.65 75.49
CA LEU A 95 66.14 -51.76 75.16
C LEU A 95 65.39 -50.44 75.39
N ARG A 96 65.79 -49.67 76.40
CA ARG A 96 65.27 -48.32 76.65
C ARG A 96 65.64 -47.33 75.56
N THR A 97 66.89 -47.31 75.09
CA THR A 97 67.28 -46.44 73.96
C THR A 97 66.61 -46.86 72.64
N GLU A 98 66.38 -48.15 72.43
CA GLU A 98 65.57 -48.67 71.32
C GLU A 98 64.11 -48.25 71.44
N GLN A 99 63.52 -48.32 72.63
CA GLN A 99 62.16 -47.81 72.90
C GLN A 99 62.05 -46.30 72.63
N GLU A 100 62.95 -45.48 73.17
CA GLU A 100 62.95 -44.03 72.92
C GLU A 100 63.19 -43.67 71.44
N THR A 101 63.86 -44.53 70.68
CA THR A 101 64.03 -44.37 69.23
C THR A 101 62.75 -44.74 68.49
N ASN A 102 62.09 -45.84 68.89
CA ASN A 102 60.80 -46.24 68.35
C ASN A 102 59.68 -45.24 68.66
N ASP A 103 59.65 -44.65 69.86
CA ASP A 103 58.68 -43.62 70.24
C ASP A 103 58.87 -42.33 69.42
N ARG A 104 60.12 -41.95 69.08
CA ARG A 104 60.40 -40.86 68.13
C ARG A 104 59.91 -41.20 66.72
N ASN A 105 60.28 -42.37 66.20
CA ASN A 105 59.88 -42.83 64.86
C ASN A 105 58.35 -42.93 64.71
N LEU A 106 57.67 -43.44 65.73
CA LEU A 106 56.20 -43.54 65.78
C LEU A 106 55.56 -42.14 65.77
N LYS A 107 56.12 -41.19 66.53
CA LYS A 107 55.65 -39.81 66.54
C LYS A 107 55.84 -39.12 65.19
N GLU A 108 56.99 -39.28 64.54
CA GLU A 108 57.21 -38.74 63.19
C GLU A 108 56.25 -39.35 62.16
N ALA A 109 55.97 -40.65 62.25
CA ALA A 109 54.97 -41.30 61.41
C ALA A 109 53.54 -40.77 61.67
N ILE A 110 53.17 -40.49 62.93
CA ILE A 110 51.89 -39.86 63.28
C ILE A 110 51.81 -38.44 62.72
N ASP A 111 52.85 -37.62 62.88
CA ASP A 111 52.89 -36.24 62.35
C ASP A 111 52.85 -36.21 60.81
N GLN A 112 53.40 -37.23 60.14
CA GLN A 112 53.26 -37.42 58.69
C GLN A 112 51.83 -37.84 58.29
N LEU A 113 51.20 -38.78 59.01
CA LEU A 113 49.83 -39.20 58.76
C LEU A 113 48.82 -38.06 58.98
N ILE A 114 49.03 -37.19 59.97
CA ILE A 114 48.22 -35.99 60.19
C ILE A 114 48.30 -35.04 58.98
N LYS A 115 49.51 -34.74 58.49
CA LYS A 115 49.72 -33.89 57.30
C LYS A 115 49.04 -34.47 56.06
N LEU A 116 49.26 -35.76 55.78
CA LEU A 116 48.62 -36.46 54.66
C LEU A 116 47.08 -36.47 54.79
N THR A 117 46.55 -36.55 56.01
CA THR A 117 45.10 -36.46 56.25
C THR A 117 44.56 -35.05 55.95
N GLU A 118 45.29 -33.99 56.30
CA GLU A 118 44.92 -32.62 55.93
C GLU A 118 45.03 -32.38 54.41
N GLU A 119 46.06 -32.91 53.75
CA GLU A 119 46.25 -32.80 52.30
C GLU A 119 45.14 -33.54 51.54
N VAL A 120 44.77 -34.76 51.96
CA VAL A 120 43.62 -35.49 51.42
C VAL A 120 42.32 -34.71 51.63
N LYS A 121 42.13 -34.07 52.78
CA LYS A 121 40.94 -33.23 53.03
C LYS A 121 40.89 -32.01 52.12
N ARG A 122 42.01 -31.30 51.93
CA ARG A 122 42.10 -30.15 50.99
C ARG A 122 41.81 -30.61 49.56
N ALA A 123 42.37 -31.73 49.13
CA ALA A 123 42.09 -32.31 47.81
C ALA A 123 40.62 -32.72 47.63
N GLN A 124 39.94 -33.21 48.67
CA GLN A 124 38.50 -33.47 48.64
C GLN A 124 37.67 -32.19 48.51
N GLU A 125 38.02 -31.12 49.25
CA GLU A 125 37.36 -29.81 49.17
C GLU A 125 37.56 -29.14 47.80
N GLU A 126 38.74 -29.27 47.19
CA GLU A 126 39.02 -28.82 45.82
C GLU A 126 38.27 -29.64 44.77
N LEU A 127 38.25 -30.96 44.90
CA LEU A 127 37.52 -31.86 43.99
C LEU A 127 35.99 -31.65 44.08
N GLN A 128 35.47 -31.22 45.23
CA GLN A 128 34.07 -30.79 45.36
C GLN A 128 33.79 -29.47 44.61
N LYS A 129 34.69 -28.47 44.71
CA LYS A 129 34.58 -27.21 43.94
C LYS A 129 34.65 -27.46 42.43
N LEU A 130 35.59 -28.30 41.98
CA LEU A 130 35.72 -28.68 40.57
C LEU A 130 34.47 -29.39 40.04
N ARG A 131 33.82 -30.25 40.84
CA ARG A 131 32.53 -30.87 40.49
C ARG A 131 31.40 -29.84 40.37
N GLN A 132 31.37 -28.82 41.24
CA GLN A 132 30.37 -27.73 41.14
C GLN A 132 30.58 -26.89 39.88
N GLN A 133 31.84 -26.54 39.56
CA GLN A 133 32.18 -25.84 38.32
C GLN A 133 31.85 -26.67 37.08
N GLN A 134 32.16 -27.98 37.09
CA GLN A 134 31.79 -28.91 36.02
C GLN A 134 30.27 -28.94 35.80
N HIS A 135 29.48 -28.96 36.88
CA HIS A 135 28.02 -28.93 36.79
C HIS A 135 27.49 -27.59 36.24
N GLN A 136 28.06 -26.45 36.67
CA GLN A 136 27.72 -25.13 36.12
C GLN A 136 28.02 -25.05 34.61
N LEU A 137 29.21 -25.47 34.19
CA LEU A 137 29.60 -25.53 32.77
C LEU A 137 28.73 -26.52 31.96
N THR A 138 28.22 -27.58 32.60
CA THR A 138 27.26 -28.51 31.97
C THR A 138 25.92 -27.81 31.73
N VAL A 139 25.40 -27.08 32.71
CA VAL A 139 24.15 -26.30 32.58
C VAL A 139 24.29 -25.16 31.56
N GLU A 140 25.44 -24.50 31.51
CA GLU A 140 25.70 -23.48 30.48
C GLU A 140 25.82 -24.08 29.08
N ARG A 141 26.55 -25.19 28.92
CA ARG A 141 26.58 -25.95 27.66
C ARG A 141 25.17 -26.32 27.19
N ASP A 142 24.33 -26.81 28.09
CA ASP A 142 22.98 -27.27 27.72
C ASP A 142 22.04 -26.11 27.36
N LYS A 143 22.23 -24.93 27.95
CA LYS A 143 21.59 -23.68 27.48
C LYS A 143 22.07 -23.28 26.08
N TRP A 144 23.39 -23.25 25.86
CA TRP A 144 23.95 -22.93 24.53
C TRP A 144 23.52 -23.94 23.46
N GLN A 145 23.38 -25.22 23.83
CA GLN A 145 22.87 -26.28 22.97
C GLN A 145 21.40 -26.02 22.58
N ALA A 146 20.55 -25.62 23.54
CA ALA A 146 19.15 -25.29 23.30
C ALA A 146 19.00 -24.05 22.39
N THR A 147 19.72 -22.95 22.68
CA THR A 147 19.74 -21.76 21.83
C THR A 147 20.30 -22.07 20.43
N LEU A 148 21.28 -22.96 20.31
CA LEU A 148 21.78 -23.40 19.00
C LEU A 148 20.70 -24.15 18.21
N THR A 149 19.90 -25.02 18.83
CA THR A 149 18.78 -25.70 18.15
C THR A 149 17.65 -24.73 17.77
N GLU A 150 17.35 -23.74 18.61
CA GLU A 150 16.38 -22.67 18.33
C GLU A 150 16.82 -21.83 17.12
N GLN A 151 18.07 -21.36 17.09
CA GLN A 151 18.63 -20.63 15.95
C GLN A 151 18.71 -21.49 14.67
N GLN A 152 18.95 -22.79 14.78
CA GLN A 152 18.88 -23.73 13.65
C GLN A 152 17.46 -23.96 13.13
N GLN A 153 16.43 -23.77 13.95
CA GLN A 153 15.03 -23.82 13.52
C GLN A 153 14.63 -22.51 12.84
N LEU A 154 14.90 -21.36 13.46
CA LEU A 154 14.67 -20.03 12.87
C LEU A 154 15.36 -19.90 11.50
N LEU A 155 16.59 -20.39 11.36
CA LEU A 155 17.30 -20.41 10.08
C LEU A 155 16.58 -21.23 9.00
N LYS A 156 15.91 -22.34 9.34
CA LYS A 156 15.10 -23.12 8.38
C LYS A 156 13.80 -22.42 8.01
N GLU A 157 13.19 -21.73 8.96
CA GLU A 157 11.96 -20.96 8.74
C GLU A 157 12.23 -19.75 7.83
N GLU A 158 13.35 -19.05 8.04
CA GLU A 158 13.82 -18.00 7.11
C GLU A 158 14.27 -18.55 5.75
N GLN A 159 14.93 -19.71 5.70
CA GLN A 159 15.23 -20.37 4.42
C GLN A 159 13.96 -20.75 3.65
N LYS A 160 12.89 -21.16 4.34
CA LYS A 160 11.58 -21.39 3.72
C LYS A 160 10.96 -20.08 3.24
N ARG A 161 10.93 -19.03 4.07
CA ARG A 161 10.45 -17.69 3.67
C ARG A 161 11.15 -17.16 2.42
N LEU A 162 12.48 -17.33 2.34
CA LEU A 162 13.26 -16.94 1.16
C LEU A 162 12.91 -17.77 -0.09
N ALA A 163 12.59 -19.05 0.06
CA ALA A 163 12.12 -19.89 -1.04
C ALA A 163 10.70 -19.50 -1.51
N ASP A 164 9.76 -19.36 -0.56
CA ASP A 164 8.38 -18.92 -0.81
C ASP A 164 8.37 -17.54 -1.51
N LEU A 165 9.24 -16.61 -1.08
CA LEU A 165 9.39 -15.27 -1.67
C LEU A 165 10.07 -15.30 -3.05
N ALA A 166 11.05 -16.19 -3.27
CA ALA A 166 11.66 -16.38 -4.58
C ALA A 166 10.65 -16.92 -5.61
N GLU A 167 9.76 -17.83 -5.21
CA GLU A 167 8.66 -18.30 -6.06
C GLU A 167 7.73 -17.13 -6.45
N GLN A 168 7.30 -16.31 -5.48
CA GLN A 168 6.52 -15.09 -5.73
C GLN A 168 7.22 -14.12 -6.70
N MET A 169 8.53 -13.92 -6.55
CA MET A 169 9.32 -13.11 -7.50
C MET A 169 9.26 -13.68 -8.93
N THR A 170 9.36 -15.00 -9.10
CA THR A 170 9.24 -15.61 -10.45
C THR A 170 7.84 -15.48 -11.05
N VAL A 171 6.78 -15.47 -10.23
CA VAL A 171 5.41 -15.20 -10.71
C VAL A 171 5.31 -13.76 -11.21
N LEU A 172 5.67 -12.78 -10.37
CA LEU A 172 5.65 -11.35 -10.69
C LEU A 172 6.51 -11.01 -11.92
N GLU A 173 7.65 -11.68 -12.10
CA GLU A 173 8.53 -11.46 -13.26
C GLU A 173 7.96 -12.05 -14.57
N ASN A 174 7.19 -13.16 -14.49
CA ASN A 174 6.42 -13.66 -15.63
C ASN A 174 5.21 -12.77 -15.95
N GLU A 175 4.49 -12.26 -14.96
CA GLU A 175 3.37 -11.31 -15.14
C GLU A 175 3.87 -10.01 -15.79
N LYS A 176 4.98 -9.45 -15.29
CA LYS A 176 5.67 -8.31 -15.88
C LYS A 176 6.03 -8.56 -17.34
N ARG A 177 6.54 -9.75 -17.68
CA ARG A 177 6.87 -10.11 -19.08
C ARG A 177 5.61 -10.16 -19.96
N LEU A 178 4.49 -10.68 -19.44
CA LEU A 178 3.22 -10.72 -20.16
C LEU A 178 2.63 -9.31 -20.39
N LEU A 179 2.76 -8.42 -19.39
CA LEU A 179 2.37 -7.01 -19.52
C LEU A 179 3.23 -6.27 -20.56
N GLU A 180 4.54 -6.51 -20.58
CA GLU A 180 5.45 -5.92 -21.58
C GLU A 180 5.10 -6.41 -23.01
N GLN A 181 4.83 -7.70 -23.19
CA GLN A 181 4.37 -8.26 -24.48
C GLN A 181 3.03 -7.62 -24.93
N ARG A 182 2.07 -7.48 -24.03
CA ARG A 182 0.76 -6.88 -24.33
C ARG A 182 0.84 -5.38 -24.61
N LYS A 183 1.82 -4.68 -24.01
CA LYS A 183 2.18 -3.30 -24.33
C LYS A 183 2.75 -3.20 -25.75
N ASP A 184 3.66 -4.08 -26.14
CA ASP A 184 4.23 -4.09 -27.50
C ASP A 184 3.14 -4.38 -28.56
N GLU A 185 2.22 -5.32 -28.29
CA GLU A 185 1.04 -5.58 -29.12
C GLU A 185 0.15 -4.33 -29.29
N LEU A 186 -0.12 -3.59 -28.21
CA LEU A 186 -0.89 -2.34 -28.24
C LEU A 186 -0.16 -1.22 -29.00
N VAL A 187 1.17 -1.13 -28.87
CA VAL A 187 2.00 -0.16 -29.61
C VAL A 187 1.99 -0.46 -31.11
N ASP A 188 2.05 -1.74 -31.52
CA ASP A 188 1.94 -2.11 -32.92
C ASP A 188 0.51 -1.99 -33.48
N ALA A 189 -0.52 -2.18 -32.65
CA ALA A 189 -1.90 -1.87 -33.02
C ALA A 189 -2.11 -0.36 -33.21
N LEU A 190 -1.53 0.48 -32.34
CA LEU A 190 -1.58 1.94 -32.45
C LEU A 190 -0.92 2.43 -33.75
N LYS A 191 0.29 1.95 -34.08
CA LYS A 191 0.97 2.29 -35.35
C LYS A 191 0.12 1.95 -36.59
N ARG A 192 -0.62 0.83 -36.56
CA ARG A 192 -1.51 0.43 -37.67
C ARG A 192 -2.70 1.38 -37.77
N ALA A 193 -3.35 1.68 -36.64
CA ALA A 193 -4.43 2.67 -36.59
C ALA A 193 -3.96 4.05 -37.07
N GLU A 194 -2.74 4.48 -36.73
CA GLU A 194 -2.12 5.70 -37.25
C GLU A 194 -1.90 5.62 -38.77
N THR A 195 -1.38 4.52 -39.33
CA THR A 195 -1.23 4.38 -40.79
C THR A 195 -2.56 4.37 -41.53
N ASP A 196 -3.59 3.74 -40.97
CA ASP A 196 -4.93 3.69 -41.56
C ASP A 196 -5.61 5.07 -41.50
N ARG A 197 -5.49 5.78 -40.37
CA ARG A 197 -5.92 7.18 -40.21
C ARG A 197 -5.24 8.10 -41.21
N ASN A 198 -3.92 7.95 -41.38
CA ASN A 198 -3.11 8.72 -42.35
C ASN A 198 -3.42 8.37 -43.82
N LEU A 199 -4.05 7.22 -44.09
CA LEU A 199 -4.55 6.85 -45.42
C LEU A 199 -5.92 7.50 -45.66
N VAL A 200 -6.85 7.37 -44.71
CA VAL A 200 -8.19 7.99 -44.77
C VAL A 200 -8.11 9.52 -44.89
N GLU A 201 -7.17 10.17 -44.18
CA GLU A 201 -6.92 11.62 -44.35
C GLU A 201 -6.51 12.00 -45.77
N LYS A 202 -5.74 11.15 -46.47
CA LYS A 202 -5.35 11.39 -47.87
C LYS A 202 -6.51 11.16 -48.84
N GLU A 203 -7.35 10.16 -48.59
CA GLU A 203 -8.53 9.91 -49.40
C GLU A 203 -9.57 11.03 -49.23
N LEU A 204 -9.80 11.50 -48.00
CA LEU A 204 -10.63 12.67 -47.72
C LEU A 204 -10.08 13.93 -48.41
N ALA A 205 -8.77 14.21 -48.31
CA ALA A 205 -8.16 15.35 -48.98
C ALA A 205 -8.28 15.29 -50.52
N LYS A 206 -8.25 14.09 -51.11
CA LYS A 206 -8.50 13.87 -52.55
C LYS A 206 -9.97 14.11 -52.91
N ILE A 207 -10.92 13.61 -52.12
CA ILE A 207 -12.36 13.82 -52.34
C ILE A 207 -12.74 15.29 -52.16
N ASP A 208 -12.15 16.02 -51.22
CA ASP A 208 -12.33 17.47 -51.06
C ASP A 208 -11.78 18.27 -52.26
N ALA A 209 -10.68 17.81 -52.87
CA ALA A 209 -10.15 18.40 -54.10
C ALA A 209 -11.10 18.16 -55.29
N GLU A 210 -11.53 16.92 -55.51
CA GLU A 210 -12.50 16.55 -56.55
C GLU A 210 -13.83 17.29 -56.39
N ARG A 211 -14.32 17.48 -55.16
CA ARG A 211 -15.53 18.28 -54.90
C ARG A 211 -15.32 19.75 -55.27
N ARG A 212 -14.17 20.34 -54.95
CA ARG A 212 -13.85 21.74 -55.31
C ARG A 212 -13.74 21.96 -56.82
N GLU A 213 -13.20 21.00 -57.57
CA GLU A 213 -13.18 21.05 -59.04
C GLU A 213 -14.60 21.00 -59.62
N LEU A 214 -15.46 20.12 -59.11
CA LEU A 214 -16.87 20.03 -59.51
C LEU A 214 -17.68 21.30 -59.11
N GLU A 215 -17.43 21.88 -57.94
CA GLU A 215 -18.02 23.16 -57.51
C GLU A 215 -17.60 24.33 -58.42
N GLN A 216 -16.36 24.32 -58.93
CA GLN A 216 -15.89 25.33 -59.88
C GLN A 216 -16.52 25.13 -61.27
N GLU A 217 -16.58 23.90 -61.77
CA GLU A 217 -17.18 23.60 -63.08
C GLU A 217 -18.69 23.89 -63.08
N MET A 218 -19.41 23.60 -61.98
CA MET A 218 -20.81 24.04 -61.83
C MET A 218 -20.96 25.56 -61.90
N LYS A 219 -20.07 26.33 -61.26
CA LYS A 219 -20.09 27.80 -61.34
C LYS A 219 -19.80 28.28 -62.77
N ARG A 220 -18.84 27.66 -63.47
CA ARG A 220 -18.50 27.94 -64.87
C ARG A 220 -19.70 27.72 -65.80
N LEU A 221 -20.32 26.55 -65.72
CA LEU A 221 -21.51 26.19 -66.50
C LEU A 221 -22.72 27.09 -66.17
N THR A 222 -22.91 27.48 -64.91
CA THR A 222 -23.96 28.43 -64.51
C THR A 222 -23.75 29.80 -65.17
N GLN A 223 -22.50 30.29 -65.20
CA GLN A 223 -22.15 31.54 -65.88
C GLN A 223 -22.34 31.47 -67.40
N GLU A 224 -22.00 30.34 -68.03
CA GLU A 224 -22.28 30.11 -69.46
C GLU A 224 -23.78 30.12 -69.76
N ILE A 225 -24.61 29.49 -68.92
CA ILE A 225 -26.07 29.50 -69.06
C ILE A 225 -26.61 30.94 -68.97
N THR A 226 -26.25 31.71 -67.95
CA THR A 226 -26.70 33.11 -67.81
C THR A 226 -26.21 34.02 -68.94
N ALA A 227 -25.03 33.75 -69.50
CA ALA A 227 -24.55 34.44 -70.71
C ALA A 227 -25.39 34.09 -71.95
N LEU A 228 -25.73 32.81 -72.14
CA LEU A 228 -26.58 32.34 -73.23
C LEU A 228 -28.03 32.86 -73.11
N GLU A 229 -28.61 32.88 -71.91
CA GLU A 229 -29.92 33.49 -71.64
C GLU A 229 -29.95 34.96 -72.06
N ARG A 230 -28.90 35.72 -71.74
CA ARG A 230 -28.76 37.13 -72.14
C ARG A 230 -28.62 37.30 -73.65
N ILE A 231 -27.88 36.42 -74.32
CA ILE A 231 -27.78 36.41 -75.80
C ILE A 231 -29.14 36.11 -76.44
N VAL A 232 -29.91 35.15 -75.89
CA VAL A 232 -31.27 34.83 -76.37
C VAL A 232 -32.21 36.02 -76.19
N GLN A 233 -32.14 36.75 -75.07
CA GLN A 233 -32.90 38.00 -74.87
C GLN A 233 -32.51 39.06 -75.92
N GLN A 234 -31.22 39.28 -76.17
CA GLN A 234 -30.75 40.25 -77.17
C GLN A 234 -31.17 39.87 -78.59
N LEU A 235 -31.12 38.59 -78.96
CA LEU A 235 -31.60 38.11 -80.26
C LEU A 235 -33.13 38.23 -80.40
N THR A 236 -33.89 38.02 -79.31
CA THR A 236 -35.35 38.20 -79.31
C THR A 236 -35.73 39.66 -79.54
N GLU A 237 -35.02 40.58 -78.88
CA GLU A 237 -35.16 42.03 -79.06
C GLU A 237 -34.81 42.46 -80.49
N GLN A 238 -33.70 41.98 -81.05
CA GLN A 238 -33.31 42.25 -82.44
C GLN A 238 -34.31 41.70 -83.46
N ILE A 239 -34.89 40.52 -83.22
CA ILE A 239 -35.98 39.97 -84.04
C ILE A 239 -37.20 40.88 -83.98
N HIS A 240 -37.57 41.39 -82.80
CA HIS A 240 -38.72 42.29 -82.67
C HIS A 240 -38.50 43.62 -83.43
N GLN A 241 -37.32 44.22 -83.30
CA GLN A 241 -36.95 45.46 -84.01
C GLN A 241 -36.94 45.23 -85.54
N THR A 242 -36.35 44.13 -86.01
CA THR A 242 -36.38 43.75 -87.44
C THR A 242 -37.82 43.53 -87.95
N GLN A 243 -38.71 42.99 -87.10
CA GLN A 243 -40.12 42.79 -87.43
C GLN A 243 -40.86 44.12 -87.61
N GLU A 244 -40.52 45.14 -86.80
CA GLU A 244 -41.08 46.50 -86.92
C GLU A 244 -40.53 47.25 -88.15
N GLU A 245 -39.22 47.13 -88.44
CA GLU A 245 -38.61 47.66 -89.66
C GLU A 245 -39.26 47.08 -90.92
N ILE A 246 -39.52 45.77 -90.96
CA ILE A 246 -40.24 45.12 -92.07
C ILE A 246 -41.64 45.72 -92.26
N VAL A 247 -42.40 45.92 -91.16
CA VAL A 247 -43.75 46.51 -91.23
C VAL A 247 -43.70 47.97 -91.72
N GLN A 248 -42.66 48.74 -91.39
CA GLN A 248 -42.47 50.09 -91.92
C GLN A 248 -42.15 50.05 -93.43
N CYS A 249 -41.24 49.18 -93.88
CA CYS A 249 -40.95 49.00 -95.30
C CYS A 249 -42.16 48.50 -96.11
N GLU A 250 -43.01 47.66 -95.53
CA GLU A 250 -44.29 47.27 -96.16
C GLU A 250 -45.25 48.45 -96.31
N GLN A 251 -45.31 49.38 -95.35
CA GLN A 251 -46.11 50.60 -95.44
C GLN A 251 -45.55 51.55 -96.51
N GLU A 252 -44.25 51.82 -96.51
CA GLU A 252 -43.60 52.66 -97.52
C GLU A 252 -43.79 52.09 -98.94
N LEU A 253 -43.64 50.78 -99.12
CA LEU A 253 -43.85 50.12 -100.42
C LEU A 253 -45.29 50.30 -100.93
N ASN A 254 -46.28 50.23 -100.03
CA ASN A 254 -47.68 50.49 -100.38
C ASN A 254 -47.92 51.96 -100.76
N GLU A 255 -47.30 52.92 -100.07
CA GLU A 255 -47.36 54.33 -100.47
C GLU A 255 -46.73 54.60 -101.84
N GLN A 256 -45.55 54.03 -102.10
CA GLN A 256 -44.89 54.20 -103.41
C GLN A 256 -45.70 53.57 -104.54
N ASN A 257 -46.32 52.39 -104.32
CA ASN A 257 -47.21 51.79 -105.29
C ASN A 257 -48.44 52.67 -105.59
N ALA A 258 -49.03 53.32 -104.59
CA ALA A 258 -50.13 54.26 -104.77
C ALA A 258 -49.72 55.49 -105.60
N ARG A 259 -48.56 56.09 -105.30
CA ARG A 259 -48.00 57.21 -106.09
C ARG A 259 -47.67 56.80 -107.53
N LEU A 260 -47.22 55.57 -107.75
CA LEU A 260 -46.90 55.05 -109.09
C LEU A 260 -48.18 54.89 -109.92
N GLN A 261 -49.29 54.48 -109.31
CA GLN A 261 -50.61 54.47 -109.95
C GLN A 261 -51.08 55.90 -110.31
N GLU A 262 -50.99 56.86 -109.38
CA GLU A 262 -51.34 58.28 -109.61
C GLU A 262 -50.51 58.91 -110.75
N LEU A 263 -49.22 58.56 -110.84
CA LEU A 263 -48.34 58.98 -111.93
C LEU A 263 -48.74 58.38 -113.28
N GLU A 264 -49.14 57.11 -113.33
CA GLU A 264 -49.58 56.45 -114.57
C GLU A 264 -50.95 56.98 -115.03
N GLU A 265 -51.87 57.31 -114.11
CA GLU A 265 -53.11 58.04 -114.40
C GLU A 265 -52.84 59.46 -114.92
N THR A 266 -51.89 60.18 -114.31
CA THR A 266 -51.46 61.52 -114.77
C THR A 266 -50.84 61.48 -116.16
N LYS A 267 -50.02 60.45 -116.45
CA LYS A 267 -49.43 60.21 -117.77
C LYS A 267 -50.51 59.98 -118.84
N GLN A 268 -51.53 59.18 -118.57
CA GLN A 268 -52.64 58.95 -119.51
C GLN A 268 -53.45 60.25 -119.79
N GLN A 269 -53.58 61.14 -118.81
CA GLN A 269 -54.17 62.47 -119.01
C GLN A 269 -53.30 63.34 -119.94
N LEU A 270 -51.98 63.38 -119.71
CA LEU A 270 -51.04 64.13 -120.55
C LEU A 270 -50.98 63.58 -121.99
N GLU A 271 -50.96 62.26 -122.18
CA GLU A 271 -51.04 61.63 -123.50
C GLU A 271 -52.35 62.00 -124.24
N SER A 272 -53.46 62.07 -123.51
CA SER A 272 -54.75 62.51 -124.05
C SER A 272 -54.78 64.02 -124.40
N GLU A 273 -54.05 64.85 -123.67
CA GLU A 273 -53.95 66.29 -123.94
C GLU A 273 -52.99 66.59 -125.11
N ILE A 274 -51.88 65.85 -125.23
CA ILE A 274 -50.99 65.89 -126.40
C ILE A 274 -51.77 65.59 -127.69
N GLN A 275 -52.62 64.54 -127.70
CA GLN A 275 -53.45 64.22 -128.88
C GLN A 275 -54.37 65.38 -129.28
N ARG A 276 -55.00 66.08 -128.32
CA ARG A 276 -55.82 67.27 -128.60
C ARG A 276 -55.00 68.43 -129.15
N LEU A 277 -53.77 68.62 -128.66
CA LEU A 277 -52.86 69.63 -129.18
C LEU A 277 -52.41 69.30 -130.62
N GLU A 278 -52.15 68.04 -130.94
CA GLU A 278 -51.86 67.60 -132.32
C GLU A 278 -53.05 67.79 -133.27
N GLU A 279 -54.29 67.62 -132.80
CA GLU A 279 -55.50 67.94 -133.58
C GLU A 279 -55.64 69.46 -133.79
N SER A 280 -55.39 70.25 -132.74
CA SER A 280 -55.43 71.72 -132.79
C SER A 280 -54.36 72.29 -133.74
N ILE A 281 -53.13 71.75 -133.72
CA ILE A 281 -52.06 72.12 -134.64
C ILE A 281 -52.47 71.83 -136.09
N ARG A 282 -53.02 70.64 -136.38
CA ARG A 282 -53.52 70.31 -137.73
C ARG A 282 -54.62 71.27 -138.20
N HIS A 283 -55.52 71.71 -137.32
CA HIS A 283 -56.51 72.72 -137.66
C HIS A 283 -55.88 74.09 -137.99
N ILE A 284 -54.85 74.49 -137.24
CA ILE A 284 -54.09 75.73 -137.50
C ILE A 284 -53.31 75.64 -138.82
N GLU A 285 -52.73 74.48 -139.17
CA GLU A 285 -52.08 74.26 -140.46
C GLU A 285 -53.04 74.44 -141.65
N ASP A 286 -54.29 73.95 -141.53
CA ASP A 286 -55.32 74.17 -142.55
C ASP A 286 -55.79 75.64 -142.62
N MET A 287 -55.88 76.34 -141.49
CA MET A 287 -56.13 77.79 -141.48
C MET A 287 -55.00 78.58 -142.17
N ILE A 288 -53.74 78.19 -141.96
CA ILE A 288 -52.57 78.81 -142.63
C ILE A 288 -52.65 78.61 -144.14
N ARG A 289 -53.07 77.42 -144.63
CA ARG A 289 -53.33 77.18 -146.05
C ARG A 289 -54.44 78.08 -146.61
N GLU A 290 -55.44 78.45 -145.83
CA GLU A 290 -56.47 79.41 -146.26
C GLU A 290 -55.92 80.85 -146.37
N VAL A 291 -55.04 81.25 -145.45
CA VAL A 291 -54.36 82.56 -145.48
C VAL A 291 -53.38 82.68 -146.65
N ASP A 292 -52.59 81.64 -146.91
CA ASP A 292 -51.62 81.57 -148.01
C ASP A 292 -52.28 81.73 -149.41
N ASN A 293 -53.54 81.31 -149.55
CA ASN A 293 -54.34 81.57 -150.75
C ASN A 293 -54.85 83.03 -150.83
N LYS A 294 -55.18 83.67 -149.71
CA LYS A 294 -55.60 85.09 -149.66
C LYS A 294 -54.42 86.05 -149.89
N GLU A 295 -53.21 85.69 -149.47
CA GLU A 295 -52.02 86.51 -149.73
C GLU A 295 -51.76 86.66 -151.24
N ARG A 296 -52.02 85.61 -152.02
CA ARG A 296 -51.90 85.64 -153.50
C ARG A 296 -52.91 86.58 -154.16
N GLU A 297 -54.09 86.76 -153.56
CA GLU A 297 -55.11 87.73 -153.99
C GLU A 297 -54.74 89.17 -153.62
N VAL A 298 -54.08 89.38 -152.46
CA VAL A 298 -53.60 90.70 -152.02
C VAL A 298 -52.38 91.17 -152.82
N ASN A 299 -51.44 90.29 -153.13
CA ASN A 299 -50.24 90.66 -153.91
C ASN A 299 -50.60 91.24 -155.31
N ALA A 300 -51.67 90.74 -155.94
CA ALA A 300 -52.19 91.30 -157.19
C ALA A 300 -52.71 92.76 -157.08
N GLN A 301 -52.98 93.25 -155.87
CA GLN A 301 -53.39 94.64 -155.59
C GLN A 301 -52.19 95.54 -155.27
N ILE A 302 -51.06 94.98 -154.82
CA ILE A 302 -49.86 95.74 -154.44
C ILE A 302 -49.15 96.32 -155.68
N ASP A 303 -49.11 95.58 -156.78
CA ASP A 303 -48.57 96.07 -158.07
C ASP A 303 -49.30 97.34 -158.57
N GLN A 304 -50.58 97.50 -158.23
CA GLN A 304 -51.35 98.70 -158.56
C GLN A 304 -50.91 99.93 -157.76
N LYS A 305 -50.35 99.76 -156.55
CA LYS A 305 -49.97 100.87 -155.65
C LYS A 305 -48.51 101.30 -155.74
N ASN A 306 -47.62 100.47 -156.27
CA ASN A 306 -46.22 100.86 -156.46
C ASN A 306 -46.00 102.03 -157.44
N GLN A 307 -46.99 102.41 -158.24
CA GLN A 307 -46.95 103.61 -159.10
C GLN A 307 -47.13 104.95 -158.33
N GLU A 308 -47.62 104.94 -157.08
CA GLU A 308 -47.90 106.18 -156.32
C GLU A 308 -46.74 106.64 -155.43
N LYS A 309 -45.82 105.73 -155.04
CA LYS A 309 -44.90 105.96 -153.91
C LYS A 309 -43.70 106.88 -154.21
N GLN A 310 -43.30 107.01 -155.48
CA GLN A 310 -41.98 107.56 -155.89
C GLN A 310 -41.83 109.10 -155.75
N MET A 311 -42.63 109.75 -154.89
CA MET A 311 -42.76 111.21 -154.80
C MET A 311 -42.47 111.80 -153.40
N VAL A 312 -42.12 110.96 -152.41
CA VAL A 312 -42.07 111.35 -150.98
C VAL A 312 -40.64 111.43 -150.40
N GLU A 313 -39.62 110.98 -151.13
CA GLU A 313 -38.28 110.70 -150.57
C GLU A 313 -37.40 111.95 -150.29
N SER A 314 -37.93 113.19 -150.33
CA SER A 314 -37.13 114.42 -150.30
C SER A 314 -37.07 115.20 -148.96
N GLU A 315 -37.85 114.84 -147.93
CA GLU A 315 -38.09 115.77 -146.79
C GLU A 315 -37.32 115.49 -145.49
N GLN A 316 -36.77 114.29 -145.27
CA GLN A 316 -36.39 113.86 -143.90
C GLN A 316 -34.97 114.26 -143.41
N GLN A 317 -34.12 114.89 -144.23
CA GLN A 317 -32.70 115.17 -143.89
C GLN A 317 -32.44 116.27 -142.83
N ALA A 318 -33.45 116.70 -142.06
CA ALA A 318 -33.35 117.84 -141.14
C ALA A 318 -33.18 117.48 -139.64
N ALA A 319 -33.34 116.22 -139.24
CA ALA A 319 -33.54 115.83 -137.83
C ALA A 319 -32.26 115.56 -137.01
N GLU A 320 -31.07 115.59 -137.62
CA GLU A 320 -29.90 114.85 -137.10
C GLU A 320 -29.01 115.62 -136.09
N ALA A 321 -29.41 116.84 -135.70
CA ALA A 321 -28.55 117.77 -134.93
C ALA A 321 -28.69 117.67 -133.39
N GLU A 322 -29.72 117.04 -132.86
CA GLU A 322 -30.07 117.11 -131.41
C GLU A 322 -29.29 116.13 -130.51
N VAL A 323 -28.74 115.06 -131.09
CA VAL A 323 -28.22 113.88 -130.35
C VAL A 323 -27.00 114.18 -129.46
N GLN A 324 -26.17 115.18 -129.81
CA GLN A 324 -24.81 115.32 -129.26
C GLN A 324 -24.72 115.81 -127.80
N GLN A 325 -25.81 116.25 -127.16
CA GLN A 325 -25.74 116.78 -125.78
C GLN A 325 -25.88 115.71 -124.67
N LEU A 326 -26.40 114.52 -124.95
CA LEU A 326 -26.78 113.55 -123.90
C LEU A 326 -25.62 112.70 -123.35
N GLN A 327 -24.50 112.57 -124.07
CA GLN A 327 -23.46 111.59 -123.71
C GLN A 327 -22.66 111.94 -122.44
N ALA A 328 -22.54 113.22 -122.08
CA ALA A 328 -21.71 113.68 -120.96
C ALA A 328 -22.25 113.32 -119.56
N ALA A 329 -23.50 112.88 -119.43
CA ALA A 329 -24.13 112.60 -118.13
C ALA A 329 -23.89 111.16 -117.61
N VAL A 330 -23.52 110.22 -118.49
CA VAL A 330 -23.47 108.78 -118.16
C VAL A 330 -22.22 108.39 -117.38
N GLU A 331 -21.09 109.05 -117.65
CA GLU A 331 -19.77 108.64 -117.12
C GLU A 331 -19.62 108.84 -115.60
N ALA A 332 -20.37 109.77 -115.00
CA ALA A 332 -20.29 110.06 -113.57
C ALA A 332 -20.87 108.93 -112.69
N LEU A 333 -22.01 108.35 -113.08
CA LEU A 333 -22.75 107.38 -112.27
C LEU A 333 -22.04 106.03 -112.12
N ASN A 334 -21.18 105.66 -113.07
CA ASN A 334 -20.42 104.40 -112.99
C ASN A 334 -19.38 104.37 -111.86
N SER A 335 -18.97 105.54 -111.32
CA SER A 335 -17.88 105.59 -110.33
C SER A 335 -18.34 105.28 -108.90
N GLU A 336 -19.58 105.64 -108.52
CA GLU A 336 -20.13 105.32 -107.19
C GLU A 336 -20.46 103.83 -107.03
N LEU A 337 -20.86 103.17 -108.12
CA LEU A 337 -21.38 101.80 -108.09
C LEU A 337 -20.31 100.73 -107.75
N GLU A 338 -19.04 100.99 -108.05
CA GLU A 338 -17.93 100.09 -107.69
C GLU A 338 -17.47 100.22 -106.23
N MET A 339 -17.62 101.39 -105.59
CA MET A 339 -17.28 101.52 -104.16
C MET A 339 -18.24 100.71 -103.27
N LEU A 340 -19.53 100.67 -103.62
CA LEU A 340 -20.53 99.91 -102.86
C LEU A 340 -20.31 98.39 -102.90
N LYS A 341 -19.85 97.83 -104.04
CA LYS A 341 -19.57 96.39 -104.18
C LYS A 341 -18.46 95.92 -103.23
N ASN A 342 -17.38 96.69 -103.13
CA ASN A 342 -16.22 96.31 -102.32
C ASN A 342 -16.55 96.27 -100.82
N ASN A 343 -17.32 97.24 -100.33
CA ASN A 343 -17.78 97.27 -98.93
C ASN A 343 -18.67 96.07 -98.59
N LEU A 344 -19.56 95.65 -99.51
CA LEU A 344 -20.44 94.50 -99.32
C LEU A 344 -19.65 93.18 -99.18
N ALA A 345 -18.63 92.99 -100.02
CA ALA A 345 -17.78 91.81 -100.00
C ALA A 345 -16.94 91.70 -98.71
N GLN A 346 -16.48 92.83 -98.16
CA GLN A 346 -15.72 92.85 -96.91
C GLN A 346 -16.59 92.46 -95.71
N LEU A 347 -17.80 93.03 -95.60
CA LEU A 347 -18.74 92.75 -94.50
C LEU A 347 -19.16 91.27 -94.47
N ASN A 348 -19.33 90.64 -95.64
CA ASN A 348 -19.70 89.22 -95.73
C ASN A 348 -18.62 88.27 -95.17
N ASN A 349 -17.35 88.67 -95.17
CA ASN A 349 -16.27 87.84 -94.62
C ASN A 349 -16.22 87.93 -93.08
N GLU A 350 -16.54 89.09 -92.50
CA GLU A 350 -16.59 89.25 -91.03
C GLU A 350 -17.75 88.44 -90.43
N VAL A 351 -18.92 88.40 -91.09
CA VAL A 351 -20.05 87.55 -90.68
C VAL A 351 -19.66 86.08 -90.64
N ASN A 352 -19.07 85.55 -91.71
CA ASN A 352 -18.65 84.14 -91.78
C ASN A 352 -17.67 83.76 -90.65
N GLN A 353 -16.72 84.64 -90.30
CA GLN A 353 -15.76 84.39 -89.22
C GLN A 353 -16.40 84.39 -87.82
N LEU A 354 -17.42 85.22 -87.60
CA LEU A 354 -18.19 85.23 -86.36
C LEU A 354 -19.08 83.98 -86.24
N GLU A 355 -19.69 83.50 -87.33
CA GLU A 355 -20.46 82.25 -87.35
C GLU A 355 -19.61 81.02 -87.02
N GLU A 356 -18.36 80.94 -87.50
CA GLU A 356 -17.43 79.87 -87.12
C GLU A 356 -17.03 79.94 -85.63
N GLN A 357 -16.80 81.15 -85.09
CA GLN A 357 -16.46 81.32 -83.67
C GLN A 357 -17.62 80.96 -82.74
N VAL A 358 -18.86 81.31 -83.10
CA VAL A 358 -20.06 80.93 -82.34
C VAL A 358 -20.23 79.41 -82.32
N ARG A 359 -20.11 78.72 -83.47
CA ARG A 359 -20.18 77.25 -83.52
C ARG A 359 -19.09 76.56 -82.72
N ALA A 360 -17.88 77.12 -82.66
CA ALA A 360 -16.82 76.58 -81.82
C ALA A 360 -17.19 76.66 -80.33
N ALA A 361 -17.65 77.83 -79.85
CA ALA A 361 -18.09 78.02 -78.48
C ALA A 361 -19.30 77.15 -78.10
N GLU A 362 -20.31 77.05 -78.97
CA GLU A 362 -21.45 76.13 -78.79
C GLU A 362 -20.97 74.68 -78.66
N THR A 363 -19.96 74.27 -79.43
CA THR A 363 -19.40 72.91 -79.35
C THR A 363 -18.66 72.66 -78.03
N GLU A 364 -17.86 73.62 -77.54
CA GLU A 364 -17.14 73.51 -76.27
C GLU A 364 -18.11 73.54 -75.06
N LEU A 365 -19.16 74.38 -75.11
CA LEU A 365 -20.18 74.45 -74.06
C LEU A 365 -20.95 73.13 -73.92
N ASN A 366 -21.40 72.53 -75.03
CA ASN A 366 -22.06 71.22 -75.01
C ASN A 366 -21.15 70.12 -74.42
N GLN A 367 -19.86 70.12 -74.77
CA GLN A 367 -18.89 69.16 -74.21
C GLN A 367 -18.66 69.35 -72.70
N ALA A 368 -18.62 70.60 -72.22
CA ALA A 368 -18.54 70.91 -70.79
C ALA A 368 -19.80 70.44 -70.05
N GLN A 369 -20.98 70.67 -70.62
CA GLN A 369 -22.27 70.29 -70.05
C GLN A 369 -22.45 68.77 -69.96
N GLU A 370 -22.02 68.02 -70.98
CA GLU A 370 -21.95 66.55 -70.92
C GLU A 370 -20.99 66.04 -69.81
N MET A 371 -19.82 66.66 -69.64
CA MET A 371 -18.88 66.26 -68.58
C MET A 371 -19.46 66.48 -67.18
N VAL A 372 -20.18 67.58 -66.95
CA VAL A 372 -20.89 67.85 -65.69
C VAL A 372 -21.96 66.78 -65.42
N GLN A 373 -22.85 66.49 -66.37
CA GLN A 373 -23.89 65.47 -66.20
C GLN A 373 -23.31 64.06 -65.93
N ARG A 374 -22.20 63.71 -66.58
CA ARG A 374 -21.49 62.43 -66.35
C ARG A 374 -20.91 62.36 -64.93
N THR A 375 -20.22 63.40 -64.47
CA THR A 375 -19.63 63.43 -63.10
C THR A 375 -20.67 63.52 -61.99
N GLU A 376 -21.80 64.20 -62.21
CA GLU A 376 -22.96 64.18 -61.29
C GLU A 376 -23.59 62.78 -61.19
N THR A 377 -23.71 62.07 -62.31
CA THR A 377 -24.19 60.68 -62.35
C THR A 377 -23.25 59.73 -61.62
N GLU A 378 -21.94 59.90 -61.78
CA GLU A 378 -20.92 59.13 -61.06
C GLU A 378 -20.93 59.40 -59.56
N MET A 379 -21.08 60.66 -59.14
CA MET A 379 -21.28 61.02 -57.72
C MET A 379 -22.55 60.42 -57.14
N GLY A 380 -23.65 60.39 -57.89
CA GLY A 380 -24.89 59.72 -57.47
C GLY A 380 -24.68 58.23 -57.17
N ARG A 381 -23.96 57.53 -58.07
CA ARG A 381 -23.57 56.12 -57.89
C ARG A 381 -22.62 55.93 -56.69
N ALA A 382 -21.61 56.78 -56.54
CA ALA A 382 -20.66 56.71 -55.43
C ALA A 382 -21.33 56.94 -54.06
N ARG A 383 -22.26 57.90 -53.96
CA ARG A 383 -23.05 58.15 -52.74
C ARG A 383 -23.98 56.97 -52.40
N ALA A 384 -24.64 56.38 -53.40
CA ALA A 384 -25.45 55.17 -53.20
C ALA A 384 -24.60 53.97 -52.72
N TYR A 385 -23.41 53.78 -53.28
CA TYR A 385 -22.47 52.73 -52.86
C TYR A 385 -21.98 52.93 -51.41
N ILE A 386 -21.65 54.17 -51.03
CA ILE A 386 -21.28 54.51 -49.64
C ILE A 386 -22.45 54.28 -48.67
N SER A 387 -23.69 54.62 -49.06
CA SER A 387 -24.88 54.33 -48.24
C SER A 387 -25.01 52.83 -47.99
N ASN A 388 -24.89 52.01 -49.04
CA ASN A 388 -25.03 50.56 -48.91
C ASN A 388 -23.88 49.93 -48.10
N LEU A 389 -22.63 50.39 -48.25
CA LEU A 389 -21.53 49.99 -47.37
C LEU A 389 -21.78 50.39 -45.90
N THR A 390 -22.42 51.54 -45.66
CA THR A 390 -22.77 52.01 -44.31
C THR A 390 -23.86 51.14 -43.68
N GLU A 391 -24.89 50.76 -44.46
CA GLU A 391 -25.94 49.83 -44.03
C GLU A 391 -25.38 48.43 -43.73
N GLN A 392 -24.50 47.90 -44.59
CA GLN A 392 -23.81 46.63 -44.37
C GLN A 392 -22.94 46.67 -43.10
N LEU A 393 -22.19 47.75 -42.89
CA LEU A 393 -21.36 47.93 -41.69
C LEU A 393 -22.22 47.98 -40.42
N GLN A 394 -23.32 48.74 -40.42
CA GLN A 394 -24.23 48.82 -39.26
C GLN A 394 -24.88 47.47 -38.96
N ALA A 395 -25.26 46.70 -39.99
CA ALA A 395 -25.77 45.35 -39.80
C ALA A 395 -24.72 44.41 -39.18
N LYS A 396 -23.47 44.45 -39.67
CA LYS A 396 -22.36 43.64 -39.11
C LYS A 396 -21.95 44.06 -37.70
N GLN A 397 -21.99 45.35 -37.39
CA GLN A 397 -21.75 45.85 -36.02
C GLN A 397 -22.87 45.43 -35.05
N ALA A 398 -24.13 45.37 -35.49
CA ALA A 398 -25.24 44.85 -34.68
C ALA A 398 -25.17 43.32 -34.47
N GLU A 399 -24.79 42.57 -35.52
CA GLU A 399 -24.54 41.11 -35.45
C GLU A 399 -23.39 40.80 -34.48
N LEU A 400 -22.27 41.52 -34.59
CA LEU A 400 -21.12 41.41 -33.68
C LEU A 400 -21.51 41.69 -32.23
N ALA A 401 -22.23 42.77 -31.96
CA ALA A 401 -22.64 43.13 -30.59
C ALA A 401 -23.60 42.10 -29.96
N GLN A 402 -24.48 41.48 -30.76
CA GLN A 402 -25.32 40.38 -30.31
C GLN A 402 -24.48 39.14 -29.97
N ASP A 403 -23.50 38.81 -30.81
CA ASP A 403 -22.70 37.60 -30.66
C ASP A 403 -21.62 37.72 -29.57
N GLU A 404 -21.13 38.93 -29.29
CA GLU A 404 -20.38 39.26 -28.08
C GLU A 404 -21.25 39.10 -26.81
N GLN A 405 -22.52 39.54 -26.84
CA GLN A 405 -23.44 39.31 -25.73
C GLN A 405 -23.72 37.82 -25.50
N GLN A 406 -23.89 37.03 -26.57
CA GLN A 406 -24.02 35.56 -26.47
C GLN A 406 -22.74 34.93 -25.93
N LYS A 407 -21.57 35.36 -26.39
CA LYS A 407 -20.28 34.92 -25.86
C LYS A 407 -20.19 35.13 -24.34
N VAL A 408 -20.53 36.32 -23.84
CA VAL A 408 -20.49 36.61 -22.39
C VAL A 408 -21.48 35.73 -21.60
N GLN A 409 -22.63 35.36 -22.18
CA GLN A 409 -23.57 34.41 -21.56
C GLN A 409 -23.01 32.98 -21.52
N LEU A 410 -22.31 32.54 -22.58
CA LEU A 410 -21.63 31.25 -22.62
C LEU A 410 -20.43 31.21 -21.65
N GLU A 411 -19.64 32.28 -21.55
CA GLU A 411 -18.53 32.41 -20.59
C GLU A 411 -19.03 32.36 -19.14
N ALA A 412 -20.14 33.05 -18.83
CA ALA A 412 -20.79 32.95 -17.52
C ALA A 412 -21.34 31.54 -17.23
N THR A 413 -21.85 30.84 -18.25
CA THR A 413 -22.32 29.46 -18.14
C THR A 413 -21.15 28.51 -17.88
N LEU A 414 -20.04 28.65 -18.61
CA LEU A 414 -18.80 27.89 -18.42
C LEU A 414 -18.25 28.10 -17.01
N ALA A 415 -18.20 29.33 -16.51
CA ALA A 415 -17.77 29.63 -15.14
C ALA A 415 -18.65 28.93 -14.08
N GLN A 416 -19.97 28.83 -14.30
CA GLN A 416 -20.86 28.06 -13.42
C GLN A 416 -20.60 26.54 -13.52
N LYS A 417 -20.39 26.00 -14.72
CA LYS A 417 -20.03 24.58 -14.90
C LYS A 417 -18.69 24.23 -14.24
N GLN A 418 -17.69 25.09 -14.35
CA GLN A 418 -16.41 24.95 -13.68
C GLN A 418 -16.56 24.99 -12.15
N GLN A 419 -17.41 25.87 -11.61
CA GLN A 419 -17.73 25.88 -10.18
C GLN A 419 -18.44 24.59 -9.72
N ASP A 420 -19.37 24.07 -10.52
CA ASP A 420 -20.10 22.83 -10.18
C ASP A 420 -19.21 21.58 -10.29
N LEU A 421 -18.28 21.55 -11.26
CA LEU A 421 -17.22 20.55 -11.35
C LEU A 421 -16.28 20.62 -10.14
N GLN A 422 -15.85 21.81 -9.73
CA GLN A 422 -15.01 22.01 -8.54
C GLN A 422 -15.70 21.47 -7.26
N ARG A 423 -17.01 21.73 -7.09
CA ARG A 423 -17.81 21.14 -6.01
C ARG A 423 -17.89 19.62 -6.09
N ALA A 424 -17.96 19.04 -7.29
CA ALA A 424 -17.95 17.59 -7.48
C ALA A 424 -16.59 16.98 -7.11
N ILE A 425 -15.47 17.62 -7.49
CA ILE A 425 -14.10 17.23 -7.09
C ILE A 425 -13.96 17.24 -5.56
N GLU A 426 -14.39 18.32 -4.91
CA GLU A 426 -14.38 18.44 -3.44
C GLU A 426 -15.24 17.37 -2.75
N THR A 427 -16.39 17.04 -3.35
CA THR A 427 -17.30 15.99 -2.83
C THR A 427 -16.70 14.60 -2.97
N VAL A 428 -16.10 14.28 -4.12
CA VAL A 428 -15.38 13.01 -4.35
C VAL A 428 -14.21 12.90 -3.37
N SER A 429 -13.36 13.91 -3.25
CA SER A 429 -12.22 13.90 -2.33
C SER A 429 -12.62 13.68 -0.86
N ARG A 430 -13.71 14.34 -0.42
CA ARG A 430 -14.26 14.13 0.94
C ARG A 430 -14.80 12.71 1.13
N LEU A 431 -15.39 12.10 0.10
CA LEU A 431 -15.88 10.73 0.14
C LEU A 431 -14.75 9.69 0.07
N GLU A 432 -13.65 9.97 -0.64
CA GLU A 432 -12.46 9.11 -0.63
C GLU A 432 -11.78 9.10 0.75
N GLN A 433 -11.69 10.26 1.43
CA GLN A 433 -11.31 10.30 2.84
C GLN A 433 -12.29 9.50 3.71
N ALA A 434 -13.60 9.65 3.51
CA ALA A 434 -14.60 8.95 4.29
C ALA A 434 -14.58 7.42 4.08
N VAL A 435 -14.27 6.92 2.87
CA VAL A 435 -14.02 5.50 2.62
C VAL A 435 -12.77 5.04 3.40
N SER A 436 -11.65 5.76 3.30
CA SER A 436 -10.43 5.41 4.06
C SER A 436 -10.70 5.37 5.57
N GLU A 437 -11.43 6.35 6.10
CA GLU A 437 -11.88 6.39 7.49
C GLU A 437 -12.88 5.28 7.86
N ALA A 438 -13.63 4.72 6.91
CA ALA A 438 -14.51 3.59 7.14
C ALA A 438 -13.74 2.26 7.08
N THR A 439 -12.82 2.10 6.14
CA THR A 439 -11.92 0.93 6.02
C THR A 439 -11.11 0.76 7.30
N ASN A 440 -10.43 1.81 7.77
CA ASN A 440 -9.67 1.79 9.03
C ASN A 440 -10.52 1.40 10.26
N LYS A 441 -11.83 1.70 10.26
CA LYS A 441 -12.77 1.31 11.33
C LYS A 441 -13.23 -0.14 11.18
N LEU A 442 -13.42 -0.62 9.95
CA LEU A 442 -13.77 -2.00 9.64
C LEU A 442 -12.60 -2.95 9.93
N ASP A 443 -11.38 -2.57 9.58
CA ASP A 443 -10.15 -3.32 9.89
C ASP A 443 -9.98 -3.45 11.41
N ALA A 444 -10.04 -2.34 12.16
CA ALA A 444 -9.95 -2.36 13.62
C ALA A 444 -11.08 -3.17 14.29
N ALA A 445 -12.29 -3.16 13.75
CA ALA A 445 -13.39 -4.01 14.23
C ALA A 445 -13.16 -5.49 13.89
N THR A 446 -12.53 -5.78 12.75
CA THR A 446 -12.18 -7.13 12.30
C THR A 446 -11.07 -7.72 13.15
N ASP A 447 -10.00 -6.97 13.43
CA ASP A 447 -8.91 -7.37 14.33
C ASP A 447 -9.42 -7.66 15.74
N GLN A 448 -10.27 -6.77 16.29
CA GLN A 448 -10.87 -6.99 17.61
C GLN A 448 -11.83 -8.19 17.62
N PHE A 449 -12.56 -8.45 16.53
CA PHE A 449 -13.39 -9.65 16.40
C PHE A 449 -12.55 -10.94 16.37
N HIS A 450 -11.38 -10.93 15.72
CA HIS A 450 -10.44 -12.05 15.74
C HIS A 450 -9.85 -12.27 17.15
N GLN A 451 -9.42 -11.20 17.83
CA GLN A 451 -8.90 -11.29 19.20
C GLN A 451 -9.96 -11.81 20.20
N ASP A 452 -11.21 -11.34 20.08
CA ASP A 452 -12.33 -11.82 20.90
C ASP A 452 -12.70 -13.28 20.57
N THR A 453 -12.53 -13.71 19.32
CA THR A 453 -12.72 -15.12 18.89
C THR A 453 -11.65 -16.03 19.48
N GLU A 454 -10.38 -15.63 19.41
CA GLU A 454 -9.25 -16.37 19.99
C GLU A 454 -9.40 -16.45 21.53
N THR A 455 -9.78 -15.35 22.17
CA THR A 455 -10.07 -15.31 23.60
C THR A 455 -11.19 -16.27 23.98
N LEU A 456 -12.31 -16.28 23.23
CA LEU A 456 -13.40 -17.23 23.45
C LEU A 456 -12.93 -18.69 23.29
N HIS A 457 -12.04 -18.97 22.34
CA HIS A 457 -11.51 -20.32 22.13
C HIS A 457 -10.64 -20.77 23.31
N GLN A 458 -9.73 -19.91 23.81
CA GLN A 458 -8.93 -20.18 25.00
C GLN A 458 -9.80 -20.43 26.25
N GLU A 459 -10.89 -19.66 26.44
CA GLU A 459 -11.80 -19.89 27.58
C GLU A 459 -12.68 -21.15 27.41
N GLN A 460 -12.89 -21.64 26.18
CA GLN A 460 -13.51 -22.94 25.88
C GLN A 460 -12.55 -24.10 26.18
N GLU A 461 -11.28 -24.01 25.77
CA GLU A 461 -10.28 -25.05 26.09
C GLU A 461 -10.13 -25.22 27.60
N ARG A 462 -9.99 -24.11 28.35
CA ARG A 462 -9.96 -24.15 29.83
C ARG A 462 -11.24 -24.72 30.46
N GLU A 463 -12.42 -24.52 29.85
CA GLU A 463 -13.65 -25.14 30.34
C GLU A 463 -13.60 -26.67 30.20
N LEU A 464 -13.03 -27.19 29.11
CA LEU A 464 -12.84 -28.62 28.86
C LEU A 464 -11.78 -29.23 29.78
N GLU A 465 -10.64 -28.56 29.97
CA GLU A 465 -9.61 -28.97 30.94
C GLU A 465 -10.18 -29.04 32.36
N MET A 466 -10.88 -27.99 32.80
CA MET A 466 -11.51 -27.97 34.12
C MET A 466 -12.67 -28.96 34.26
N GLN A 467 -13.37 -29.29 33.17
CA GLN A 467 -14.37 -30.37 33.18
C GLN A 467 -13.67 -31.72 33.41
N ALA A 468 -12.58 -32.01 32.70
CA ALA A 468 -11.80 -33.23 32.88
C ALA A 468 -11.21 -33.33 34.30
N GLU A 469 -10.73 -32.22 34.88
CA GLU A 469 -10.29 -32.17 36.28
C GLU A 469 -11.41 -32.45 37.29
N VAL A 470 -12.64 -32.06 37.01
CA VAL A 470 -13.82 -32.37 37.83
C VAL A 470 -14.21 -33.84 37.67
N GLU A 471 -14.21 -34.39 36.45
CA GLU A 471 -14.52 -35.79 36.19
C GLU A 471 -13.51 -36.76 36.83
N ASP A 472 -12.21 -36.46 36.74
CA ASP A 472 -11.16 -37.21 37.47
C ASP A 472 -11.34 -37.12 38.98
N GLN A 473 -11.67 -35.94 39.51
CA GLN A 473 -11.94 -35.74 40.93
C GLN A 473 -13.20 -36.49 41.40
N GLU A 474 -14.25 -36.57 40.58
CA GLU A 474 -15.42 -37.42 40.86
C GLU A 474 -15.03 -38.90 40.85
N SER A 475 -14.13 -39.33 39.96
CA SER A 475 -13.56 -40.69 39.98
C SER A 475 -12.78 -40.98 41.27
N THR A 476 -11.96 -40.04 41.74
CA THR A 476 -11.18 -40.18 42.98
C THR A 476 -12.08 -40.16 44.23
N VAL A 477 -13.12 -39.32 44.26
CA VAL A 477 -14.16 -39.37 45.30
C VAL A 477 -14.89 -40.71 45.32
N ASN A 478 -15.19 -41.29 44.14
CA ASN A 478 -15.82 -42.61 44.05
C ASN A 478 -14.89 -43.73 44.55
N ARG A 479 -13.59 -43.67 44.26
CA ARG A 479 -12.59 -44.59 44.84
C ARG A 479 -12.53 -44.47 46.37
N ALA A 480 -12.37 -43.26 46.90
CA ALA A 480 -12.34 -43.03 48.35
C ALA A 480 -13.66 -43.44 49.03
N GLN A 481 -14.80 -43.32 48.35
CA GLN A 481 -16.10 -43.79 48.84
C GLN A 481 -16.14 -45.33 48.93
N ASN A 482 -15.61 -46.04 47.94
CA ASN A 482 -15.52 -47.49 47.95
C ASN A 482 -14.53 -48.00 49.02
N GLU A 483 -13.42 -47.31 49.23
CA GLU A 483 -12.45 -47.60 50.30
C GLU A 483 -13.07 -47.39 51.70
N ALA A 484 -13.81 -46.30 51.91
CA ALA A 484 -14.55 -46.06 53.14
C ALA A 484 -15.61 -47.16 53.39
N ASN A 485 -16.39 -47.53 52.37
CA ASN A 485 -17.38 -48.61 52.45
C ASN A 485 -16.71 -49.97 52.78
N ALA A 486 -15.53 -50.25 52.22
CA ALA A 486 -14.77 -51.47 52.52
C ALA A 486 -14.23 -51.47 53.96
N CYS A 487 -13.83 -50.31 54.49
CA CYS A 487 -13.42 -50.18 55.90
C CYS A 487 -14.63 -50.28 56.85
N ASP A 488 -15.80 -49.78 56.48
CA ASP A 488 -17.06 -50.00 57.21
C ASP A 488 -17.42 -51.49 57.31
N GLN A 489 -17.20 -52.25 56.22
CA GLN A 489 -17.37 -53.71 56.23
C GLN A 489 -16.32 -54.39 57.13
N LYS A 490 -15.03 -54.08 57.00
CA LYS A 490 -13.95 -54.63 57.84
C LYS A 490 -14.18 -54.35 59.33
N GLU A 491 -14.59 -53.13 59.70
CA GLU A 491 -14.94 -52.78 61.09
C GLU A 491 -16.08 -53.67 61.60
N SER A 492 -17.12 -53.86 60.77
CA SER A 492 -18.28 -54.71 61.09
C SER A 492 -17.91 -56.19 61.23
N GLU A 493 -16.94 -56.69 60.47
CA GLU A 493 -16.46 -58.07 60.54
C GLU A 493 -15.56 -58.29 61.75
N ALA A 494 -14.54 -57.46 61.96
CA ALA A 494 -13.66 -57.51 63.14
C ALA A 494 -14.45 -57.31 64.45
N LYS A 495 -15.51 -56.51 64.44
CA LYS A 495 -16.42 -56.34 65.59
C LYS A 495 -17.24 -57.60 65.90
N ARG A 496 -17.70 -58.33 64.87
CA ARG A 496 -18.38 -59.63 65.05
C ARG A 496 -17.42 -60.69 65.61
N GLU A 497 -16.15 -60.66 65.18
CA GLU A 497 -15.10 -61.54 65.72
C GLU A 497 -14.78 -61.20 67.18
N LEU A 498 -14.68 -59.91 67.53
CA LEU A 498 -14.54 -59.45 68.91
C LEU A 498 -15.75 -59.83 69.78
N ASP A 499 -16.98 -59.61 69.32
CA ASP A 499 -18.20 -60.04 70.01
C ASP A 499 -18.27 -61.57 70.20
N THR A 500 -17.68 -62.34 69.28
CA THR A 500 -17.65 -63.80 69.36
C THR A 500 -16.57 -64.28 70.33
N THR A 501 -15.35 -63.72 70.26
CA THR A 501 -14.26 -64.06 71.19
C THR A 501 -14.55 -63.61 72.63
N MET A 502 -15.25 -62.48 72.83
CA MET A 502 -15.78 -62.11 74.16
C MET A 502 -16.80 -63.13 74.71
N ARG A 503 -17.59 -63.79 73.84
CA ARG A 503 -18.50 -64.88 74.26
C ARG A 503 -17.72 -66.16 74.56
N GLU A 504 -16.70 -66.49 73.77
CA GLU A 504 -15.80 -67.63 74.04
C GLU A 504 -15.08 -67.46 75.39
N GLU A 505 -14.51 -66.28 75.67
CA GLU A 505 -13.84 -65.97 76.94
C GLU A 505 -14.82 -66.05 78.11
N LYS A 506 -16.01 -65.45 77.98
CA LYS A 506 -17.05 -65.51 79.02
C LYS A 506 -17.56 -66.93 79.26
N GLN A 507 -17.66 -67.77 78.23
CA GLN A 507 -18.00 -69.18 78.39
C GLN A 507 -16.86 -69.95 79.07
N ALA A 508 -15.61 -69.77 78.64
CA ALA A 508 -14.44 -70.41 79.24
C ALA A 508 -14.26 -70.02 80.72
N GLN A 509 -14.55 -68.77 81.08
CA GLN A 509 -14.60 -68.30 82.47
C GLN A 509 -15.73 -69.00 83.26
N THR A 510 -16.90 -69.15 82.66
CA THR A 510 -18.05 -69.84 83.29
C THR A 510 -17.76 -71.33 83.52
N ASP A 511 -17.19 -72.01 82.51
CA ASP A 511 -16.72 -73.40 82.59
C ASP A 511 -15.68 -73.54 83.70
N LEU A 512 -14.68 -72.64 83.75
CA LEU A 512 -13.64 -72.61 84.76
C LEU A 512 -14.20 -72.43 86.18
N ASP A 513 -15.15 -71.52 86.37
CA ASP A 513 -15.82 -71.31 87.65
C ASP A 513 -16.73 -72.46 88.06
N GLU A 514 -17.27 -73.23 87.11
CA GLU A 514 -18.00 -74.47 87.38
C GLU A 514 -17.04 -75.60 87.79
N VAL A 515 -15.95 -75.82 87.06
CA VAL A 515 -14.94 -76.83 87.41
C VAL A 515 -14.27 -76.47 88.75
N LYS A 516 -13.97 -75.20 89.03
CA LYS A 516 -13.46 -74.75 90.34
C LYS A 516 -14.49 -74.90 91.48
N ARG A 517 -15.80 -74.89 91.19
CA ARG A 517 -16.86 -75.25 92.16
C ARG A 517 -16.93 -76.76 92.40
N LYS A 518 -16.84 -77.57 91.34
CA LYS A 518 -16.76 -79.04 91.43
C LYS A 518 -15.51 -79.48 92.21
N LEU A 519 -14.35 -78.90 91.92
CA LEU A 519 -13.10 -79.14 92.62
C LEU A 519 -13.23 -78.81 94.11
N ARG A 520 -13.67 -77.59 94.49
CA ARG A 520 -13.92 -77.24 95.90
C ARG A 520 -14.88 -78.20 96.60
N THR A 521 -15.92 -78.67 95.91
CA THR A 521 -16.87 -79.64 96.45
C THR A 521 -16.21 -81.01 96.66
N ALA A 522 -15.36 -81.44 95.74
CA ALA A 522 -14.59 -82.68 95.84
C ALA A 522 -13.46 -82.60 96.90
N GLU A 523 -12.83 -81.44 97.08
CA GLU A 523 -11.84 -81.16 98.13
C GLU A 523 -12.50 -81.18 99.52
N ILE A 524 -13.65 -80.52 99.69
CA ILE A 524 -14.46 -80.63 100.92
C ILE A 524 -14.86 -82.09 101.19
N ALA A 525 -15.24 -82.84 100.15
CA ALA A 525 -15.55 -84.27 100.27
C ALA A 525 -14.32 -85.14 100.57
N LEU A 526 -13.14 -84.81 100.05
CA LEU A 526 -11.87 -85.50 100.36
C LEU A 526 -11.50 -85.25 101.83
N ASN A 527 -11.43 -83.98 102.24
CA ASN A 527 -11.17 -83.57 103.62
C ASN A 527 -12.16 -84.20 104.61
N ALA A 528 -13.45 -84.31 104.23
CA ALA A 528 -14.45 -85.01 105.05
C ALA A 528 -14.26 -86.54 105.11
N ALA A 529 -13.72 -87.17 104.06
CA ALA A 529 -13.36 -88.59 104.07
C ALA A 529 -12.11 -88.87 104.90
N GLU A 530 -11.10 -87.99 104.82
CA GLU A 530 -9.88 -88.05 105.65
C GLU A 530 -10.18 -87.75 107.13
N ALA A 531 -11.09 -86.80 107.40
CA ALA A 531 -11.63 -86.57 108.75
C ALA A 531 -12.38 -87.80 109.29
N ALA A 532 -13.17 -88.50 108.46
CA ALA A 532 -13.80 -89.75 108.86
C ALA A 532 -12.78 -90.88 109.11
N LEU A 533 -11.70 -90.92 108.32
CA LEU A 533 -10.61 -91.89 108.48
C LEU A 533 -9.82 -91.66 109.78
N THR A 534 -9.66 -90.41 110.21
CA THR A 534 -9.04 -90.05 111.50
C THR A 534 -9.99 -90.22 112.69
N PHE A 535 -11.29 -89.91 112.56
CA PHE A 535 -12.29 -90.17 113.62
C PHE A 535 -12.62 -91.65 113.82
N GLY A 536 -12.39 -92.52 112.83
CA GLY A 536 -12.54 -93.97 112.96
C GLY A 536 -11.59 -94.64 113.96
N SER A 537 -10.67 -93.88 114.58
CA SER A 537 -9.60 -94.39 115.45
C SER A 537 -10.04 -94.85 116.85
N PHE A 538 -11.29 -94.59 117.27
CA PHE A 538 -11.71 -94.70 118.67
C PHE A 538 -12.63 -95.90 119.04
N ILE A 539 -12.88 -96.85 118.13
CA ILE A 539 -13.71 -98.05 118.40
C ILE A 539 -12.98 -99.35 117.97
N PRO A 540 -12.53 -100.22 118.90
CA PRO A 540 -11.52 -101.25 118.59
C PRO A 540 -12.05 -102.65 118.22
N ILE A 541 -13.29 -102.82 117.71
CA ILE A 541 -13.94 -104.15 117.55
C ILE A 541 -14.32 -104.54 116.10
N ILE A 542 -14.23 -103.63 115.11
CA ILE A 542 -14.54 -103.98 113.69
C ILE A 542 -13.28 -104.01 112.81
N GLY A 543 -13.20 -105.03 111.96
CA GLY A 543 -11.96 -105.52 111.34
C GLY A 543 -11.46 -104.78 110.09
N VAL A 544 -10.38 -105.34 109.53
CA VAL A 544 -9.52 -104.77 108.47
C VAL A 544 -10.29 -104.28 107.22
N ALA A 545 -11.42 -104.92 106.88
CA ALA A 545 -12.25 -104.56 105.73
C ALA A 545 -12.70 -103.08 105.72
N CYS A 546 -13.05 -102.51 106.88
CA CYS A 546 -13.49 -101.11 106.95
C CYS A 546 -12.36 -100.11 106.67
N ARG A 547 -11.12 -100.42 107.06
CA ARG A 547 -9.95 -99.57 106.75
C ARG A 547 -9.54 -99.68 105.28
N ALA A 548 -9.65 -100.85 104.66
CA ALA A 548 -9.49 -100.99 103.21
C ALA A 548 -10.56 -100.19 102.44
N GLY A 549 -11.83 -100.26 102.85
CA GLY A 549 -12.92 -99.48 102.25
C GLY A 549 -12.76 -97.96 102.39
N ALA A 550 -12.34 -97.48 103.57
CA ALA A 550 -12.09 -96.05 103.80
C ALA A 550 -10.87 -95.54 103.02
N ALA A 551 -9.77 -96.30 102.98
CA ALA A 551 -8.61 -95.98 102.16
C ALA A 551 -8.93 -95.99 100.66
N ALA A 552 -9.78 -96.91 100.19
CA ALA A 552 -10.28 -96.91 98.82
C ALA A 552 -11.18 -95.69 98.52
N MET A 553 -12.01 -95.25 99.47
CA MET A 553 -12.78 -94.00 99.32
C MET A 553 -11.88 -92.75 99.24
N VAL A 554 -10.84 -92.66 100.08
CA VAL A 554 -9.88 -91.55 100.02
C VAL A 554 -9.07 -91.60 98.73
N ALA A 555 -8.55 -92.77 98.33
CA ALA A 555 -7.86 -92.94 97.05
C ALA A 555 -8.74 -92.58 95.83
N ALA A 556 -10.03 -92.96 95.85
CA ALA A 556 -10.98 -92.58 94.81
C ALA A 556 -11.28 -91.07 94.81
N ARG A 557 -11.44 -90.44 95.98
CA ARG A 557 -11.65 -88.98 96.09
C ARG A 557 -10.39 -88.18 95.75
N ALA A 558 -9.20 -88.71 96.03
CA ALA A 558 -7.91 -88.17 95.62
C ALA A 558 -7.72 -88.27 94.09
N ALA A 559 -8.06 -89.41 93.48
CA ALA A 559 -8.09 -89.54 92.02
C ALA A 559 -9.12 -88.60 91.38
N THR A 560 -10.28 -88.40 92.02
CA THR A 560 -11.33 -87.48 91.55
C THR A 560 -10.89 -86.01 91.64
N THR A 561 -10.23 -85.61 92.74
CA THR A 561 -9.68 -84.24 92.89
C THR A 561 -8.48 -84.00 91.96
N ALA A 562 -7.58 -84.97 91.77
CA ALA A 562 -6.51 -84.89 90.79
C ALA A 562 -7.04 -84.80 89.34
N ALA A 563 -8.09 -85.54 89.00
CA ALA A 563 -8.78 -85.41 87.71
C ALA A 563 -9.40 -84.02 87.54
N LEU A 564 -10.10 -83.51 88.56
CA LEU A 564 -10.69 -82.16 88.56
C LEU A 564 -9.62 -81.05 88.53
N GLN A 565 -8.45 -81.24 89.14
CA GLN A 565 -7.31 -80.34 89.00
C GLN A 565 -6.79 -80.34 87.55
N GLY A 566 -6.68 -81.52 86.91
CA GLY A 566 -6.37 -81.62 85.48
C GLY A 566 -7.44 -80.99 84.57
N GLU A 567 -8.72 -80.97 84.98
CA GLU A 567 -9.78 -80.22 84.30
C GLU A 567 -9.67 -78.71 84.55
N VAL A 568 -9.31 -78.26 85.77
CA VAL A 568 -9.01 -76.84 86.06
C VAL A 568 -7.87 -76.37 85.18
N THR A 569 -6.74 -77.08 85.10
CA THR A 569 -5.61 -76.67 84.25
C THR A 569 -6.01 -76.59 82.77
N LYS A 570 -6.84 -77.52 82.28
CA LYS A 570 -7.39 -77.46 80.91
C LYS A 570 -8.34 -76.27 80.71
N ALA A 571 -9.16 -75.94 81.69
CA ALA A 571 -10.07 -74.80 81.65
C ALA A 571 -9.32 -73.45 81.75
N GLU A 572 -8.23 -73.38 82.52
CA GLU A 572 -7.34 -72.22 82.59
C GLU A 572 -6.59 -72.03 81.26
N ILE A 573 -6.05 -73.09 80.66
CA ILE A 573 -5.45 -73.02 79.31
C ILE A 573 -6.48 -72.54 78.27
N LYS A 574 -7.72 -73.06 78.30
CA LYS A 574 -8.80 -72.59 77.44
C LYS A 574 -9.14 -71.11 77.65
N LEU A 575 -9.21 -70.66 78.91
CA LEU A 575 -9.47 -69.26 79.23
C LEU A 575 -8.33 -68.38 78.71
N THR A 576 -7.07 -68.71 78.98
CA THR A 576 -5.91 -67.97 78.45
C THR A 576 -5.94 -67.89 76.92
N GLN A 577 -6.25 -69.00 76.23
CA GLN A 577 -6.40 -69.01 74.77
C GLN A 577 -7.55 -68.10 74.30
N ALA A 578 -8.69 -68.09 74.99
CA ALA A 578 -9.82 -67.23 74.66
C ALA A 578 -9.52 -65.74 74.93
N THR A 579 -8.81 -65.42 76.01
CA THR A 579 -8.32 -64.08 76.32
C THR A 579 -7.32 -63.59 75.27
N THR A 580 -6.34 -64.41 74.87
CA THR A 580 -5.41 -64.06 73.78
C THR A 580 -6.13 -63.85 72.45
N LYS A 581 -7.12 -64.68 72.10
CA LYS A 581 -7.99 -64.46 70.94
C LYS A 581 -8.75 -63.13 71.03
N ARG A 582 -9.35 -62.82 72.19
CA ARG A 582 -10.06 -61.54 72.40
C ARG A 582 -9.12 -60.36 72.21
N GLU A 583 -7.89 -60.44 72.70
CA GLU A 583 -6.91 -59.34 72.59
C GLU A 583 -6.41 -59.15 71.15
N GLN A 584 -6.24 -60.24 70.39
CA GLN A 584 -5.97 -60.19 68.96
C GLN A 584 -7.16 -59.62 68.18
N ALA A 585 -8.40 -60.07 68.45
CA ALA A 585 -9.62 -59.55 67.82
C ALA A 585 -9.89 -58.08 68.22
N PHE A 586 -9.55 -57.68 69.44
CA PHE A 586 -9.65 -56.30 69.91
C PHE A 586 -8.64 -55.40 69.18
N SER A 587 -7.39 -55.85 69.03
CA SER A 587 -6.37 -55.13 68.25
C SER A 587 -6.75 -55.02 66.77
N SER A 588 -7.33 -56.08 66.20
CA SER A 588 -7.88 -56.11 64.84
C SER A 588 -9.03 -55.10 64.67
N HIS A 589 -10.00 -55.10 65.59
CA HIS A 589 -11.12 -54.15 65.58
C HIS A 589 -10.64 -52.70 65.79
N GLN A 590 -9.68 -52.46 66.68
CA GLN A 590 -9.05 -51.15 66.90
C GLN A 590 -8.41 -50.64 65.61
N SER A 591 -7.61 -51.48 64.93
CA SER A 591 -7.01 -51.14 63.62
C SER A 591 -8.08 -50.83 62.58
N ALA A 592 -9.14 -51.65 62.47
CA ALA A 592 -10.22 -51.43 61.51
C ALA A 592 -11.03 -50.16 61.79
N VAL A 593 -11.18 -49.76 63.07
CA VAL A 593 -11.80 -48.48 63.47
C VAL A 593 -10.94 -47.29 63.06
N ASP A 594 -9.61 -47.39 63.20
CA ASP A 594 -8.69 -46.31 62.83
C ASP A 594 -8.45 -46.22 61.30
N ASP A 595 -8.38 -47.36 60.59
CA ASP A 595 -8.44 -47.44 59.12
C ASP A 595 -9.72 -46.77 58.59
N LYS A 596 -10.87 -47.09 59.18
CA LYS A 596 -12.16 -46.48 58.86
C LYS A 596 -12.17 -44.96 59.10
N ARG A 597 -11.61 -44.50 60.23
CA ARG A 597 -11.48 -43.06 60.52
C ARG A 597 -10.64 -42.35 59.45
N GLN A 598 -9.52 -42.94 59.03
CA GLN A 598 -8.68 -42.39 57.98
C GLN A 598 -9.40 -42.38 56.63
N ALA A 599 -10.05 -43.49 56.23
CA ALA A 599 -10.78 -43.56 54.97
C ALA A 599 -11.94 -42.54 54.89
N HIS A 600 -12.71 -42.38 55.97
CA HIS A 600 -13.77 -41.35 56.04
C HIS A 600 -13.22 -39.92 56.14
N ALA A 601 -12.01 -39.72 56.69
CA ALA A 601 -11.33 -38.43 56.67
C ALA A 601 -10.88 -38.06 55.25
N ASN A 602 -10.18 -38.97 54.55
CA ASN A 602 -9.76 -38.82 53.16
C ASN A 602 -10.98 -38.53 52.26
N LEU A 603 -12.04 -39.34 52.35
CA LEU A 603 -13.30 -39.15 51.62
C LEU A 603 -13.94 -37.77 51.83
N LYS A 604 -13.82 -37.22 53.05
CA LYS A 604 -14.33 -35.88 53.39
C LYS A 604 -13.45 -34.76 52.82
N GLU A 605 -12.15 -35.00 52.66
CA GLU A 605 -11.21 -34.10 52.01
C GLU A 605 -11.39 -34.10 50.49
N GLU A 606 -11.43 -35.27 49.85
CA GLU A 606 -11.67 -35.39 48.40
C GLU A 606 -13.02 -34.75 47.98
N LYS A 607 -14.06 -34.88 48.81
CA LYS A 607 -15.36 -34.22 48.58
C LYS A 607 -15.31 -32.69 48.74
N ARG A 608 -14.36 -32.15 49.51
CA ARG A 608 -14.10 -30.69 49.56
C ARG A 608 -13.34 -30.24 48.32
N THR A 609 -12.30 -30.95 47.92
CA THR A 609 -11.54 -30.69 46.69
C THR A 609 -12.46 -30.69 45.46
N LEU A 610 -13.36 -31.67 45.36
CA LEU A 610 -14.41 -31.72 44.35
C LEU A 610 -15.34 -30.50 44.39
N MET A 611 -15.82 -30.10 45.57
CA MET A 611 -16.66 -28.91 45.69
C MET A 611 -15.93 -27.64 45.24
N THR A 612 -14.63 -27.50 45.55
CA THR A 612 -13.80 -26.38 45.09
C THR A 612 -13.67 -26.38 43.57
N LYS A 613 -13.17 -27.46 42.96
CA LYS A 613 -13.04 -27.61 41.50
C LYS A 613 -14.38 -27.34 40.78
N LYS A 614 -15.50 -27.87 41.30
CA LYS A 614 -16.84 -27.71 40.70
C LYS A 614 -17.39 -26.28 40.82
N ASN A 615 -17.03 -25.54 41.87
CA ASN A 615 -17.32 -24.10 41.98
C ASN A 615 -16.46 -23.27 41.02
N GLU A 616 -15.20 -23.67 40.81
CA GLU A 616 -14.26 -22.97 39.93
C GLU A 616 -14.60 -23.20 38.45
N TRP A 617 -14.93 -24.44 38.05
CA TRP A 617 -15.49 -24.75 36.74
C TRP A 617 -16.78 -23.96 36.47
N LYS A 618 -17.67 -23.86 37.46
CA LYS A 618 -18.89 -23.01 37.36
C LYS A 618 -18.57 -21.52 37.20
N ARG A 619 -17.45 -21.04 37.75
CA ARG A 619 -16.94 -19.68 37.51
C ARG A 619 -16.39 -19.55 36.08
N GLN A 620 -15.66 -20.55 35.58
CA GLN A 620 -15.12 -20.58 34.22
C GLN A 620 -16.21 -20.58 33.14
N ILE A 621 -17.29 -21.34 33.34
CA ILE A 621 -18.51 -21.25 32.52
C ILE A 621 -19.02 -19.80 32.47
N GLY A 622 -18.94 -19.06 33.58
CA GLY A 622 -19.28 -17.63 33.66
C GLY A 622 -18.33 -16.73 32.86
N VAL A 623 -17.02 -17.02 32.85
CA VAL A 623 -16.00 -16.30 32.07
C VAL A 623 -16.20 -16.53 30.57
N LYS A 624 -16.32 -17.78 30.12
CA LYS A 624 -16.64 -18.12 28.72
C LYS A 624 -17.93 -17.43 28.25
N ASN A 625 -18.99 -17.46 29.07
CA ASN A 625 -20.26 -16.79 28.75
C ASN A 625 -20.16 -15.25 28.76
N ALA A 626 -19.13 -14.66 29.36
CA ALA A 626 -18.82 -13.23 29.22
C ALA A 626 -18.05 -12.96 27.92
N ALA A 627 -17.05 -13.79 27.59
CA ALA A 627 -16.31 -13.72 26.32
C ALA A 627 -17.23 -13.87 25.09
N GLN A 628 -18.15 -14.84 25.11
CA GLN A 628 -19.17 -15.00 24.05
C GLN A 628 -19.99 -13.71 23.85
N ARG A 629 -20.46 -13.07 24.94
CA ARG A 629 -21.20 -11.81 24.87
C ARG A 629 -20.35 -10.62 24.44
N GLN A 630 -19.03 -10.71 24.54
CA GLN A 630 -18.11 -9.71 24.01
C GLN A 630 -17.99 -9.89 22.49
N LEU A 631 -17.76 -11.13 22.04
CA LEU A 631 -17.74 -11.50 20.63
C LEU A 631 -19.06 -11.16 19.91
N ASP A 632 -20.21 -11.45 20.54
CA ASP A 632 -21.54 -11.09 20.02
C ASP A 632 -21.70 -9.56 19.82
N ARG A 633 -21.05 -8.75 20.67
CA ARG A 633 -21.02 -7.28 20.52
C ARG A 633 -20.07 -6.82 19.44
N GLN A 634 -18.85 -7.40 19.36
CA GLN A 634 -17.93 -7.08 18.26
C GLN A 634 -18.52 -7.47 16.91
N LYS A 635 -19.27 -8.58 16.83
CA LYS A 635 -20.02 -8.97 15.63
C LYS A 635 -20.99 -7.88 15.18
N ALA A 636 -21.76 -7.31 16.10
CA ALA A 636 -22.69 -6.21 15.80
C ALA A 636 -21.96 -4.90 15.45
N ILE A 637 -20.77 -4.64 16.02
CA ILE A 637 -19.92 -3.49 15.67
C ILE A 637 -19.33 -3.66 14.27
N MET A 638 -18.83 -4.85 13.94
CA MET A 638 -18.30 -5.22 12.64
C MET A 638 -19.39 -5.16 11.56
N GLU A 639 -20.56 -5.77 11.80
CA GLU A 639 -21.72 -5.69 10.90
C GLU A 639 -22.14 -4.23 10.63
N LYS A 640 -22.11 -3.36 11.65
CA LYS A 640 -22.34 -1.92 11.46
C LYS A 640 -21.20 -1.27 10.66
N ALA A 641 -19.93 -1.58 10.94
CA ALA A 641 -18.80 -1.01 10.22
C ALA A 641 -18.82 -1.41 8.73
N THR A 642 -19.20 -2.64 8.40
CA THR A 642 -19.43 -3.09 7.03
C THR A 642 -20.58 -2.34 6.36
N ALA A 643 -21.69 -2.12 7.06
CA ALA A 643 -22.82 -1.35 6.53
C ALA A 643 -22.47 0.14 6.30
N ASP A 644 -21.78 0.77 7.26
CA ASP A 644 -21.27 2.14 7.14
C ASP A 644 -20.28 2.26 5.96
N HIS A 645 -19.38 1.29 5.79
CA HIS A 645 -18.39 1.23 4.70
C HIS A 645 -19.05 1.12 3.32
N VAL A 646 -19.92 0.12 3.13
CA VAL A 646 -20.67 -0.09 1.87
C VAL A 646 -21.53 1.13 1.52
N GLN A 647 -22.12 1.80 2.51
CA GLN A 647 -22.88 3.03 2.28
C GLN A 647 -22.00 4.17 1.73
N VAL A 648 -20.79 4.34 2.28
CA VAL A 648 -19.87 5.41 1.85
C VAL A 648 -19.21 5.07 0.50
N GLU A 649 -18.90 3.81 0.22
CA GLU A 649 -18.48 3.36 -1.12
C GLU A 649 -19.55 3.62 -2.19
N HIS A 650 -20.81 3.32 -1.89
CA HIS A 650 -21.92 3.60 -2.80
C HIS A 650 -22.06 5.11 -3.09
N GLN A 651 -21.97 5.96 -2.05
CA GLN A 651 -21.97 7.41 -2.21
C GLN A 651 -20.76 7.91 -3.01
N LEU A 652 -19.58 7.30 -2.85
CA LEU A 652 -18.39 7.61 -3.65
C LEU A 652 -18.57 7.24 -5.12
N ALA A 653 -19.23 6.12 -5.43
CA ALA A 653 -19.55 5.72 -6.80
C ALA A 653 -20.51 6.72 -7.46
N GLU A 654 -21.60 7.11 -6.79
CA GLU A 654 -22.53 8.14 -7.26
C GLU A 654 -21.82 9.50 -7.47
N ALA A 655 -20.94 9.90 -6.56
CA ALA A 655 -20.17 11.14 -6.68
C ALA A 655 -19.18 11.10 -7.87
N LYS A 656 -18.59 9.93 -8.18
CA LYS A 656 -17.70 9.76 -9.34
C LYS A 656 -18.46 9.74 -10.67
N GLU A 657 -19.67 9.20 -10.70
CA GLU A 657 -20.57 9.33 -11.85
C GLU A 657 -20.95 10.81 -12.07
N GLN A 658 -21.38 11.52 -11.01
CA GLN A 658 -21.69 12.95 -11.08
C GLN A 658 -20.49 13.80 -11.50
N HIS A 659 -19.29 13.52 -10.98
CA HIS A 659 -18.05 14.17 -11.41
C HIS A 659 -17.80 13.98 -12.91
N THR A 660 -17.98 12.77 -13.42
CA THR A 660 -17.83 12.45 -14.85
C THR A 660 -18.86 13.22 -15.69
N THR A 661 -20.12 13.27 -15.25
CA THR A 661 -21.17 14.09 -15.89
C THR A 661 -20.80 15.59 -15.90
N LYS A 662 -20.31 16.13 -14.77
CA LYS A 662 -19.89 17.54 -14.68
C LYS A 662 -18.62 17.87 -15.48
N THR A 663 -17.73 16.90 -15.66
CA THR A 663 -16.56 17.04 -16.54
C THR A 663 -17.04 17.23 -17.98
N ASN A 664 -17.96 16.38 -18.45
CA ASN A 664 -18.54 16.50 -19.79
C ASN A 664 -19.33 17.82 -19.96
N GLU A 665 -20.20 18.17 -19.01
CA GLU A 665 -20.96 19.44 -19.04
C GLU A 665 -20.06 20.69 -19.10
N ALA A 666 -18.88 20.65 -18.47
CA ALA A 666 -17.92 21.74 -18.51
C ALA A 666 -17.17 21.82 -19.85
N HIS A 667 -16.79 20.67 -20.41
CA HIS A 667 -16.06 20.61 -21.69
C HIS A 667 -16.97 20.93 -22.89
N ASP A 668 -18.25 20.53 -22.84
CA ASP A 668 -19.27 20.96 -23.82
C ASP A 668 -19.47 22.48 -23.80
N ALA A 669 -19.49 23.10 -22.62
CA ALA A 669 -19.59 24.55 -22.46
C ALA A 669 -18.31 25.27 -22.94
N GLU A 670 -17.13 24.69 -22.71
CA GLU A 670 -15.85 25.19 -23.18
C GLU A 670 -15.76 25.19 -24.71
N ALA A 671 -16.18 24.10 -25.35
CA ALA A 671 -16.28 24.00 -26.81
C ALA A 671 -17.26 25.02 -27.41
N GLN A 672 -18.38 25.32 -26.73
CA GLN A 672 -19.33 26.37 -27.14
C GLN A 672 -18.71 27.77 -27.03
N VAL A 673 -18.02 28.08 -25.93
CA VAL A 673 -17.30 29.37 -25.75
C VAL A 673 -16.20 29.55 -26.80
N GLN A 674 -15.45 28.49 -27.12
CA GLN A 674 -14.43 28.55 -28.17
C GLN A 674 -15.07 28.82 -29.54
N LYS A 675 -16.09 28.05 -29.94
CA LYS A 675 -16.77 28.22 -31.23
C LYS A 675 -17.38 29.63 -31.38
N GLN A 676 -18.00 30.16 -30.32
CA GLN A 676 -18.54 31.53 -30.35
C GLN A 676 -17.42 32.59 -30.41
N THR A 677 -16.28 32.35 -29.75
CA THR A 677 -15.11 33.23 -29.85
C THR A 677 -14.52 33.25 -31.27
N GLU A 678 -14.49 32.11 -31.96
CA GLU A 678 -14.06 32.03 -33.35
C GLU A 678 -15.04 32.78 -34.29
N HIS A 679 -16.35 32.70 -34.05
CA HIS A 679 -17.36 33.44 -34.82
C HIS A 679 -17.25 34.97 -34.62
N VAL A 680 -17.18 35.43 -33.37
CA VAL A 680 -16.93 36.85 -33.02
C VAL A 680 -15.63 37.36 -33.68
N ALA A 681 -14.57 36.56 -33.68
CA ALA A 681 -13.30 36.90 -34.34
C ALA A 681 -13.39 36.94 -35.87
N GLN A 682 -14.32 36.21 -36.50
CA GLN A 682 -14.61 36.34 -37.93
C GLN A 682 -15.41 37.63 -38.20
N LEU A 683 -16.51 37.87 -37.50
CA LEU A 683 -17.35 39.06 -37.65
C LEU A 683 -16.55 40.36 -37.45
N THR A 684 -15.61 40.37 -36.50
CA THR A 684 -14.68 41.49 -36.27
C THR A 684 -13.83 41.81 -37.50
N ARG A 685 -13.39 40.79 -38.26
CA ARG A 685 -12.61 40.99 -39.50
C ARG A 685 -13.50 41.51 -40.63
N GLU A 686 -14.68 40.93 -40.80
CA GLU A 686 -15.66 41.36 -41.82
C GLU A 686 -16.06 42.83 -41.62
N ALA A 687 -16.33 43.25 -40.38
CA ALA A 687 -16.60 44.64 -40.03
C ALA A 687 -15.40 45.57 -40.34
N SER A 688 -14.17 45.14 -40.01
CA SER A 688 -12.96 45.94 -40.28
C SER A 688 -12.65 46.09 -41.78
N GLU A 689 -12.93 45.07 -42.59
CA GLU A 689 -12.83 45.18 -44.05
C GLU A 689 -13.92 46.10 -44.63
N LEU A 690 -15.15 46.05 -44.11
CA LEU A 690 -16.22 46.99 -44.50
C LEU A 690 -15.87 48.44 -44.14
N GLU A 691 -15.34 48.71 -42.94
CA GLU A 691 -14.84 50.04 -42.53
C GLU A 691 -13.76 50.57 -43.47
N LYS A 692 -12.78 49.73 -43.82
CA LYS A 692 -11.72 50.07 -44.76
C LYS A 692 -12.27 50.38 -46.16
N ASN A 693 -13.22 49.58 -46.65
CA ASN A 693 -13.85 49.78 -47.96
C ASN A 693 -14.71 51.05 -47.98
N GLN A 694 -15.44 51.33 -46.89
CA GLN A 694 -16.22 52.56 -46.71
C GLN A 694 -15.31 53.80 -46.72
N ALA A 695 -14.18 53.76 -46.01
CA ALA A 695 -13.20 54.86 -46.00
C ALA A 695 -12.57 55.09 -47.38
N GLN A 696 -12.22 54.04 -48.12
CA GLN A 696 -11.72 54.15 -49.50
C GLN A 696 -12.78 54.72 -50.46
N ALA A 697 -14.04 54.32 -50.32
CA ALA A 697 -15.15 54.86 -51.10
C ALA A 697 -15.38 56.35 -50.78
N GLN A 698 -15.34 56.75 -49.51
CA GLN A 698 -15.43 58.17 -49.09
C GLN A 698 -14.27 59.02 -49.63
N GLN A 699 -13.03 58.51 -49.60
CA GLN A 699 -11.88 59.18 -50.20
C GLN A 699 -12.03 59.34 -51.73
N THR A 700 -12.59 58.33 -52.39
CA THR A 700 -12.89 58.38 -53.82
C THR A 700 -13.97 59.42 -54.13
N LEU A 701 -15.10 59.42 -53.41
CA LEU A 701 -16.15 60.45 -53.54
C LEU A 701 -15.58 61.86 -53.32
N THR A 702 -14.76 62.05 -52.28
CA THR A 702 -14.11 63.35 -52.00
C THR A 702 -13.24 63.80 -53.18
N THR A 703 -12.63 62.86 -53.90
CA THR A 703 -11.86 63.16 -55.11
C THR A 703 -12.78 63.56 -56.26
N THR A 704 -13.84 62.79 -56.55
CA THR A 704 -14.83 63.08 -57.60
C THR A 704 -15.56 64.41 -57.36
N GLU A 705 -15.87 64.74 -56.10
CA GLU A 705 -16.51 66.01 -55.72
C GLU A 705 -15.62 67.23 -56.02
N ASN A 706 -14.29 67.09 -55.96
CA ASN A 706 -13.37 68.12 -56.42
C ASN A 706 -13.33 68.19 -57.96
N THR A 707 -13.32 67.06 -58.67
CA THR A 707 -13.33 67.05 -60.15
C THR A 707 -14.62 67.63 -60.74
N LEU A 708 -15.79 67.38 -60.12
CA LEU A 708 -17.05 68.03 -60.51
C LEU A 708 -16.96 69.54 -60.32
N ARG A 709 -16.35 70.01 -59.22
CA ARG A 709 -16.16 71.43 -58.92
C ARG A 709 -15.31 72.12 -59.98
N ASP A 710 -14.23 71.48 -60.42
CA ASP A 710 -13.36 71.96 -61.50
C ASP A 710 -14.08 71.94 -62.87
N ALA A 711 -14.98 70.97 -63.11
CA ALA A 711 -15.80 70.92 -64.32
C ALA A 711 -16.87 72.02 -64.35
N GLN A 712 -17.58 72.23 -63.23
CA GLN A 712 -18.56 73.30 -63.07
C GLN A 712 -17.92 74.70 -63.18
N ALA A 713 -16.71 74.89 -62.64
CA ALA A 713 -15.97 76.14 -62.80
C ALA A 713 -15.58 76.42 -64.26
N LYS A 714 -15.26 75.38 -65.05
CA LYS A 714 -15.01 75.52 -66.50
C LYS A 714 -16.29 75.85 -67.27
N HIS A 715 -17.41 75.22 -66.95
CA HIS A 715 -18.72 75.55 -67.53
C HIS A 715 -19.06 77.04 -67.32
N GLN A 716 -18.92 77.53 -66.08
CA GLN A 716 -19.09 78.95 -65.71
C GLN A 716 -18.03 79.92 -66.29
N THR A 717 -17.07 79.42 -67.06
CA THR A 717 -16.08 80.23 -67.81
C THR A 717 -16.33 80.16 -69.33
N ALA A 718 -17.25 79.30 -69.78
CA ALA A 718 -17.69 79.15 -71.17
C ALA A 718 -19.09 79.76 -71.42
N GLU A 719 -19.87 79.96 -70.35
CA GLU A 719 -21.08 80.82 -70.29
C GLU A 719 -20.74 82.32 -70.16
#